data_AF-A0A3R9P2P6-F1
#
_entry.id   AF-A0A3R9P2P6-F1
#
_cell.length_a   1.000
_cell.length_b   1.000
_cell.length_c   1.000
_cell.angle_alpha   90.00
_cell.angle_beta   90.00
_cell.angle_gamma   90.00
#
_symmetry.space_group_name_H-M   'P 1'
#
loop_
_entity.id
_entity.type
_entity.pdbx_description
1 polymer ?
#
loop_
_entity_poly.entity_id
_entity_poly.type
_entity_poly.pdbx_seq_one_letter_code
_entity_poly.pdbx_strand_id
1 'polypeptide(L)'
;MRLMVQIYWGSCSMGVAKPETYFKDAELEYNHIVRDVKTRLNERVAKEVIAFVNLQTDRAMSDVRANLYDRAEKLLQLDEAMPKNPDKEDIDHFVTRFFRLAAPGEISKELQQALNFENIETAYHDFIDGMAAGEYGEVFKRYKYPTAFFNGLCQAMLHHIPSLVDALQTYTDTLGNHAELIAAIRSEKQGQSFLKAGASVAGLAVGIPFLGAGLGKLMGNNAKEKLDESWSNVIKDWNAYVDRLDSFFDSLTRHYRLAMMTLYGGTIMRVNDQFRTGHLMIDDLDPLRRRYKLTLTAGERKETETWVKKTTHGIQTLVAYKQWQEAMKVAQDLFDIVKKQPVMARTALYDEKSTLYIAHLYYYLTYQEALLEEFKNGHYDHFYEKTKRLYEEMFLMVYTRNSGEMFSTSAALLFRFVKESLRRDKTDDLLVLADYFNQMSLRFQQQGGYPGEGSSKVIMQEETKPYDVVLAFLTDDLGFQIHLDTSKQRSKSAQKGQRLPRMSRKQWKKLIQIDEAIGPRDQFSAFLQANHVRSLLSPPSSATYQWISRHKKKVTAVVLGAVIGFGGYTYGEDIYQFGEEKISMLQSSDTEVSAGPETNTYMSITTEYANVRSDSSLNSSISFTVDQEDDLRYLEEEATDVEGRTWYLVEQTDGEEGWISGKIVQEISR
;
A
#
# COMPACT_ATOMS: atom_id res chain seq x y z
N MET A 1 -23.86 -19.74 -11.02
CA MET A 1 -23.14 -21.01 -11.36
C MET A 1 -23.82 -21.82 -12.47
N ARG A 2 -25.14 -22.01 -12.44
CA ARG A 2 -25.92 -22.66 -13.52
C ARG A 2 -25.84 -21.89 -14.86
N LEU A 3 -25.85 -20.55 -14.80
CA LEU A 3 -25.70 -19.67 -15.96
C LEU A 3 -24.42 -19.92 -16.78
N MET A 4 -23.26 -20.08 -16.13
CA MET A 4 -21.98 -20.34 -16.83
C MET A 4 -21.94 -21.71 -17.50
N VAL A 5 -22.51 -22.74 -16.87
CA VAL A 5 -22.56 -24.10 -17.45
C VAL A 5 -23.50 -24.13 -18.66
N GLN A 6 -24.59 -23.35 -18.63
CA GLN A 6 -25.57 -23.26 -19.71
C GLN A 6 -25.07 -22.53 -20.96
N ILE A 7 -24.38 -21.40 -20.78
CA ILE A 7 -23.89 -20.62 -21.93
C ILE A 7 -22.71 -21.36 -22.61
N TYR A 8 -21.92 -22.12 -21.85
CA TYR A 8 -20.75 -22.84 -22.38
C TYR A 8 -21.09 -24.17 -23.08
N TRP A 9 -22.15 -24.87 -22.65
CA TRP A 9 -22.60 -26.13 -23.26
C TRP A 9 -23.90 -25.90 -24.01
N GLY A 10 -23.80 -25.44 -25.26
CA GLY A 10 -24.95 -25.29 -26.15
C GLY A 10 -25.81 -26.55 -26.17
N SER A 11 -27.06 -26.41 -25.71
CA SER A 11 -28.21 -27.29 -25.99
C SER A 11 -27.92 -28.79 -26.19
N CYS A 12 -27.64 -29.51 -25.11
CA CYS A 12 -27.89 -30.95 -25.04
C CYS A 12 -29.02 -31.25 -24.02
N SER A 13 -30.24 -31.33 -24.55
CA SER A 13 -31.43 -32.06 -24.08
C SER A 13 -31.53 -32.59 -22.63
N MET A 14 -31.50 -31.72 -21.61
CA MET A 14 -32.11 -32.03 -20.30
C MET A 14 -32.69 -30.78 -19.61
N GLY A 15 -33.85 -30.29 -20.05
CA GLY A 15 -34.70 -29.38 -19.25
C GLY A 15 -34.01 -28.16 -18.63
N VAL A 16 -33.02 -27.56 -19.31
CA VAL A 16 -32.20 -26.48 -18.77
C VAL A 16 -32.74 -25.12 -19.23
N ALA A 17 -33.04 -24.23 -18.30
CA ALA A 17 -33.58 -22.89 -18.56
C ALA A 17 -32.60 -22.03 -19.37
N LYS A 18 -33.10 -21.22 -20.32
CA LYS A 18 -32.28 -20.36 -21.19
C LYS A 18 -31.60 -19.24 -20.39
N PRO A 19 -30.43 -18.71 -20.79
CA PRO A 19 -29.69 -17.69 -20.04
C PRO A 19 -30.53 -16.47 -19.63
N GLU A 20 -31.48 -16.06 -20.47
CA GLU A 20 -32.40 -14.93 -20.21
C GLU A 20 -33.27 -15.16 -18.98
N THR A 21 -33.52 -16.41 -18.57
CA THR A 21 -34.32 -16.73 -17.38
C THR A 21 -33.67 -16.30 -16.07
N TYR A 22 -32.34 -16.24 -16.01
CA TYR A 22 -31.61 -15.79 -14.82
C TYR A 22 -31.56 -14.27 -14.70
N PHE A 23 -31.71 -13.57 -15.82
CA PHE A 23 -31.77 -12.11 -15.84
C PHE A 23 -33.18 -11.60 -15.47
N LYS A 24 -34.18 -12.47 -15.33
CA LYS A 24 -35.52 -12.07 -14.88
C LYS A 24 -35.56 -11.53 -13.45
N ASP A 25 -34.73 -12.08 -12.56
CA ASP A 25 -34.54 -11.58 -11.19
C ASP A 25 -33.04 -11.39 -10.92
N ALA A 26 -32.46 -10.42 -11.61
CA ALA A 26 -31.02 -10.21 -11.62
C ALA A 26 -30.46 -9.88 -10.23
N GLU A 27 -31.26 -9.23 -9.38
CA GLU A 27 -30.86 -8.88 -8.03
C GLU A 27 -30.79 -10.11 -7.13
N LEU A 28 -31.78 -11.00 -7.22
CA LEU A 28 -31.76 -12.27 -6.48
C LEU A 28 -30.56 -13.13 -6.88
N GLU A 29 -30.33 -13.29 -8.18
CA GLU A 29 -29.19 -14.07 -8.70
C GLU A 29 -27.84 -13.44 -8.34
N TYR A 30 -27.74 -12.12 -8.39
CA TYR A 30 -26.54 -11.41 -7.92
C TYR A 30 -26.27 -11.70 -6.44
N ASN A 31 -27.30 -11.59 -5.59
CA ASN A 31 -27.18 -11.85 -4.16
C ASN A 31 -26.84 -13.32 -3.85
N HIS A 32 -27.30 -14.26 -4.66
CA HIS A 32 -26.88 -15.66 -4.59
C HIS A 32 -25.39 -15.82 -4.87
N ILE A 33 -24.88 -15.23 -5.95
CA ILE A 33 -23.45 -15.32 -6.29
C ILE A 33 -22.60 -14.60 -5.23
N VAL A 34 -23.04 -13.44 -4.70
CA VAL A 34 -22.36 -12.75 -3.60
C VAL A 34 -22.26 -13.64 -2.36
N ARG A 35 -23.32 -14.38 -2.03
CA ARG A 35 -23.31 -15.35 -0.93
C ARG A 35 -22.29 -16.47 -1.20
N ASP A 36 -22.25 -17.00 -2.40
CA ASP A 36 -21.28 -18.03 -2.79
C ASP A 36 -19.83 -17.49 -2.72
N VAL A 37 -19.60 -16.26 -3.19
CA VAL A 37 -18.30 -15.59 -3.11
C VAL A 37 -17.86 -15.43 -1.66
N LYS A 38 -18.74 -14.94 -0.77
CA LYS A 38 -18.45 -14.76 0.66
C LYS A 38 -18.23 -16.07 1.42
N THR A 39 -18.86 -17.16 1.01
CA THR A 39 -18.75 -18.45 1.69
C THR A 39 -17.56 -19.28 1.21
N ARG A 40 -17.15 -19.11 -0.06
CA ARG A 40 -16.12 -19.96 -0.69
C ARG A 40 -14.74 -19.30 -0.76
N LEU A 41 -14.69 -17.97 -0.69
CA LEU A 41 -13.45 -17.19 -0.59
C LEU A 41 -13.25 -16.71 0.85
N ASN A 42 -12.02 -16.32 1.20
CA ASN A 42 -11.77 -15.64 2.46
C ASN A 42 -12.43 -14.23 2.44
N GLU A 43 -12.68 -13.67 3.62
CA GLU A 43 -13.43 -12.41 3.75
C GLU A 43 -12.79 -11.24 2.99
N ARG A 44 -11.45 -11.13 3.04
CA ARG A 44 -10.71 -10.07 2.36
C ARG A 44 -10.85 -10.17 0.85
N VAL A 45 -10.60 -11.35 0.30
CA VAL A 45 -10.73 -11.62 -1.14
C VAL A 45 -12.18 -11.43 -1.61
N ALA A 46 -13.17 -11.88 -0.83
CA ALA A 46 -14.57 -11.69 -1.16
C ALA A 46 -14.94 -10.19 -1.24
N LYS A 47 -14.44 -9.35 -0.31
CA LYS A 47 -14.64 -7.90 -0.34
C LYS A 47 -14.02 -7.27 -1.60
N GLU A 48 -12.78 -7.65 -1.94
CA GLU A 48 -12.10 -7.14 -3.14
C GLU A 48 -12.82 -7.51 -4.44
N VAL A 49 -13.33 -8.74 -4.55
CA VAL A 49 -14.14 -9.18 -5.71
C VAL A 49 -15.41 -8.33 -5.84
N ILE A 50 -16.15 -8.14 -4.75
CA ILE A 50 -17.40 -7.37 -4.77
C ILE A 50 -17.12 -5.89 -5.09
N ALA A 51 -16.09 -5.31 -4.47
CA ALA A 51 -15.68 -3.93 -4.72
C ALA A 51 -15.26 -3.73 -6.18
N PHE A 52 -14.50 -4.66 -6.74
CA PHE A 52 -14.10 -4.62 -8.14
C PHE A 52 -15.30 -4.70 -9.09
N VAL A 53 -16.26 -5.60 -8.83
CA VAL A 53 -17.48 -5.70 -9.63
C VAL A 53 -18.31 -4.42 -9.59
N ASN A 54 -18.47 -3.83 -8.41
CA ASN A 54 -19.17 -2.54 -8.26
C ASN A 54 -18.44 -1.44 -9.04
N LEU A 55 -17.12 -1.35 -8.91
CA LEU A 55 -16.32 -0.36 -9.66
C LEU A 55 -16.46 -0.52 -11.18
N GLN A 56 -16.43 -1.75 -11.70
CA GLN A 56 -16.64 -1.99 -13.14
C GLN A 56 -18.06 -1.62 -13.58
N THR A 57 -19.05 -1.85 -12.71
CA THR A 57 -20.45 -1.48 -12.98
C THR A 57 -20.62 0.03 -12.98
N ASP A 58 -20.12 0.72 -11.96
CA ASP A 58 -20.26 2.16 -11.80
C ASP A 58 -19.60 2.91 -12.95
N ARG A 59 -18.41 2.48 -13.38
CA ARG A 59 -17.73 3.05 -14.56
C ARG A 59 -18.57 2.88 -15.83
N ALA A 60 -19.01 1.66 -16.13
CA ALA A 60 -19.79 1.40 -17.32
C ALA A 60 -21.12 2.17 -17.32
N MET A 61 -21.83 2.21 -16.18
CA MET A 61 -23.09 2.95 -16.08
C MET A 61 -22.88 4.46 -16.08
N SER A 62 -21.76 4.96 -15.55
CA SER A 62 -21.38 6.37 -15.68
C SER A 62 -21.16 6.75 -17.14
N ASP A 63 -20.51 5.90 -17.93
CA ASP A 63 -20.29 6.16 -19.36
C ASP A 63 -21.61 6.14 -20.15
N VAL A 64 -22.48 5.17 -19.87
CA VAL A 64 -23.84 5.10 -20.44
C VAL A 64 -24.62 6.38 -20.11
N ARG A 65 -24.60 6.81 -18.85
CA ARG A 65 -25.28 8.02 -18.37
C ARG A 65 -24.68 9.27 -19.00
N ALA A 66 -23.36 9.44 -19.03
CA ALA A 66 -22.71 10.62 -19.60
C ALA A 66 -23.14 10.88 -21.05
N ASN A 67 -23.31 9.81 -21.84
CA ASN A 67 -23.76 9.91 -23.23
C ASN A 67 -25.23 10.36 -23.37
N LEU A 68 -26.05 10.28 -22.30
CA LEU A 68 -27.49 10.50 -22.35
C LEU A 68 -27.95 11.69 -21.47
N TYR A 69 -27.18 12.05 -20.43
CA TYR A 69 -27.47 13.16 -19.52
C TYR A 69 -27.37 14.54 -20.17
N ASP A 70 -26.51 14.72 -21.17
CA ASP A 70 -26.39 16.01 -21.89
C ASP A 70 -27.74 16.46 -22.49
N ARG A 71 -28.55 15.51 -22.99
CA ARG A 71 -29.90 15.79 -23.50
C ARG A 71 -30.90 16.09 -22.39
N ALA A 72 -30.88 15.31 -21.31
CA ALA A 72 -31.75 15.50 -20.16
C ALA A 72 -31.51 16.86 -19.48
N GLU A 73 -30.25 17.25 -19.32
CA GLU A 73 -29.86 18.54 -18.76
C GLU A 73 -30.32 19.70 -19.66
N LYS A 74 -30.15 19.58 -20.98
CA LYS A 74 -30.65 20.59 -21.94
C LYS A 74 -32.16 20.73 -21.93
N LEU A 75 -32.90 19.65 -21.71
CA LEU A 75 -34.36 19.69 -21.56
C LEU A 75 -34.80 20.34 -20.26
N LEU A 76 -34.10 20.05 -19.15
CA LEU A 76 -34.36 20.67 -17.85
C LEU A 76 -34.04 22.17 -17.87
N GLN A 77 -32.90 22.56 -18.45
CA GLN A 77 -32.55 23.97 -18.65
C GLN A 77 -33.58 24.69 -19.55
N LEU A 78 -34.12 23.99 -20.55
CA LEU A 78 -35.14 24.56 -21.44
C LEU A 78 -36.46 24.83 -20.69
N ASP A 79 -36.84 23.94 -19.78
CA ASP A 79 -38.02 24.10 -18.92
C ASP A 79 -37.82 25.21 -17.87
N GLU A 80 -36.67 25.22 -17.19
CA GLU A 80 -36.31 26.25 -16.19
C GLU A 80 -36.17 27.64 -16.80
N ALA A 81 -35.75 27.73 -18.06
CA ALA A 81 -35.63 29.00 -18.78
C ALA A 81 -36.99 29.57 -19.21
N MET A 82 -38.10 28.84 -19.06
CA MET A 82 -39.42 29.34 -19.43
C MET A 82 -39.90 30.42 -18.45
N PRO A 83 -40.23 31.64 -18.92
CA PRO A 83 -40.77 32.68 -18.05
C PRO A 83 -42.12 32.29 -17.45
N LYS A 84 -42.44 32.79 -16.24
CA LYS A 84 -43.74 32.55 -15.58
C LYS A 84 -44.95 33.00 -16.41
N ASN A 85 -44.77 34.01 -17.25
CA ASN A 85 -45.76 34.52 -18.20
C ASN A 85 -45.09 34.58 -19.58
N PRO A 86 -45.00 33.46 -20.31
CA PRO A 86 -44.26 33.38 -21.55
C PRO A 86 -45.00 34.13 -22.67
N ASP A 87 -44.26 34.84 -23.51
CA ASP A 87 -44.80 35.43 -24.72
C ASP A 87 -44.80 34.43 -25.90
N LYS A 88 -45.20 34.90 -27.09
CA LYS A 88 -45.26 34.04 -28.28
C LYS A 88 -43.88 33.57 -28.74
N GLU A 89 -42.86 34.41 -28.61
CA GLU A 89 -41.49 34.08 -29.03
C GLU A 89 -40.86 33.08 -28.06
N ASP A 90 -41.12 33.24 -26.76
CA ASP A 90 -40.70 32.28 -25.72
C ASP A 90 -41.27 30.87 -25.99
N ILE A 91 -42.56 30.81 -26.33
CA ILE A 91 -43.27 29.56 -26.62
C ILE A 91 -42.75 28.90 -27.90
N ASP A 92 -42.51 29.68 -28.96
CA ASP A 92 -41.97 29.19 -30.23
C ASP A 92 -40.55 28.66 -30.08
N HIS A 93 -39.72 29.38 -29.32
CA HIS A 93 -38.37 28.96 -28.97
C HIS A 93 -38.39 27.66 -28.15
N PHE A 94 -39.23 27.59 -27.12
CA PHE A 94 -39.39 26.39 -26.29
C PHE A 94 -39.75 25.17 -27.14
N VAL A 95 -40.80 25.26 -27.94
CA VAL A 95 -41.28 24.11 -28.72
C VAL A 95 -40.28 23.68 -29.81
N THR A 96 -39.65 24.64 -30.47
CA THR A 96 -38.59 24.35 -31.46
C THR A 96 -37.40 23.62 -30.82
N ARG A 97 -36.97 24.08 -29.63
CA ARG A 97 -35.84 23.46 -28.92
C ARG A 97 -36.24 22.11 -28.33
N PHE A 98 -37.45 21.98 -27.80
CA PHE A 98 -37.99 20.72 -27.29
C PHE A 98 -38.01 19.67 -28.39
N PHE A 99 -38.58 19.93 -29.57
CA PHE A 99 -38.61 18.93 -30.66
C PHE A 99 -37.22 18.56 -31.18
N ARG A 100 -36.27 19.50 -31.16
CA ARG A 100 -34.88 19.19 -31.51
C ARG A 100 -34.24 18.27 -30.46
N LEU A 101 -34.49 18.51 -29.18
CA LEU A 101 -33.96 17.74 -28.05
C LEU A 101 -34.75 16.45 -27.77
N ALA A 102 -35.97 16.32 -28.28
CA ALA A 102 -36.82 15.14 -28.13
C ALA A 102 -36.89 14.31 -29.43
N ALA A 103 -36.09 14.64 -30.44
CA ALA A 103 -36.12 13.99 -31.75
C ALA A 103 -35.84 12.48 -31.64
N PRO A 104 -36.80 11.60 -32.01
CA PRO A 104 -36.65 10.14 -31.81
C PRO A 104 -35.46 9.52 -32.52
N GLY A 105 -35.12 10.02 -33.71
CA GLY A 105 -33.96 9.52 -34.48
C GLY A 105 -32.63 9.77 -33.79
N GLU A 106 -32.45 10.94 -33.17
CA GLU A 106 -31.23 11.26 -32.43
C GLU A 106 -31.16 10.47 -31.12
N ILE A 107 -32.29 10.35 -30.41
CA ILE A 107 -32.40 9.53 -29.19
C ILE A 107 -32.05 8.07 -29.47
N SER A 108 -32.57 7.49 -30.57
CA SER A 108 -32.28 6.11 -30.95
C SER A 108 -30.79 5.90 -31.24
N LYS A 109 -30.14 6.85 -31.92
CA LYS A 109 -28.71 6.80 -32.23
C LYS A 109 -27.86 6.89 -30.96
N GLU A 110 -28.20 7.79 -30.05
CA GLU A 110 -27.51 7.93 -28.75
C GLU A 110 -27.66 6.68 -27.89
N LEU A 111 -28.86 6.10 -27.82
CA LEU A 111 -29.09 4.83 -27.12
C LEU A 111 -28.25 3.70 -27.72
N GLN A 112 -28.18 3.60 -29.05
CA GLN A 112 -27.36 2.59 -29.71
C GLN A 112 -25.87 2.74 -29.39
N GLN A 113 -25.37 3.98 -29.35
CA GLN A 113 -23.98 4.26 -29.00
C GLN A 113 -23.68 3.97 -27.52
N ALA A 114 -24.56 4.43 -26.63
CA ALA A 114 -24.40 4.26 -25.19
C ALA A 114 -24.49 2.79 -24.75
N LEU A 115 -25.31 1.98 -25.42
CA LEU A 115 -25.51 0.57 -25.09
C LEU A 115 -24.55 -0.38 -25.82
N ASN A 116 -23.47 0.15 -26.40
CA ASN A 116 -22.42 -0.65 -27.01
C ASN A 116 -21.45 -1.20 -25.94
N PHE A 117 -21.57 -2.48 -25.63
CA PHE A 117 -20.74 -3.19 -24.65
C PHE A 117 -19.62 -4.05 -25.26
N GLU A 118 -19.15 -3.72 -26.48
CA GLU A 118 -18.11 -4.47 -27.20
C GLU A 118 -16.82 -4.69 -26.38
N ASN A 119 -16.49 -3.80 -25.45
CA ASN A 119 -15.25 -3.87 -24.66
C ASN A 119 -15.27 -4.92 -23.55
N ILE A 120 -16.41 -5.52 -23.21
CA ILE A 120 -16.49 -6.50 -22.11
C ILE A 120 -15.59 -7.72 -22.36
N GLU A 121 -15.60 -8.25 -23.59
CA GLU A 121 -14.81 -9.42 -23.97
C GLU A 121 -13.31 -9.12 -23.84
N THR A 122 -12.85 -8.04 -24.47
CA THR A 122 -11.44 -7.65 -24.43
C THR A 122 -10.97 -7.35 -23.01
N ALA A 123 -11.75 -6.60 -22.23
CA ALA A 123 -11.40 -6.30 -20.83
C ALA A 123 -11.31 -7.56 -19.97
N TYR A 124 -12.22 -8.52 -20.17
CA TYR A 124 -12.18 -9.80 -19.47
C TYR A 124 -10.98 -10.66 -19.89
N HIS A 125 -10.68 -10.75 -21.19
CA HIS A 125 -9.51 -11.48 -21.67
C HIS A 125 -8.21 -10.88 -21.13
N ASP A 126 -8.08 -9.56 -21.14
CA ASP A 126 -6.93 -8.85 -20.56
C ASP A 126 -6.78 -9.11 -19.06
N PHE A 127 -7.90 -9.20 -18.34
CA PHE A 127 -7.92 -9.60 -16.94
C PHE A 127 -7.41 -11.03 -16.77
N ILE A 128 -7.92 -11.99 -17.55
CA ILE A 128 -7.48 -13.40 -17.50
C ILE A 128 -6.00 -13.54 -17.81
N ASP A 129 -5.53 -12.90 -18.88
CA ASP A 129 -4.14 -12.99 -19.32
C ASP A 129 -3.19 -12.34 -18.29
N GLY A 130 -3.61 -11.23 -17.66
CA GLY A 130 -2.86 -10.60 -16.57
C GLY A 130 -2.81 -11.45 -15.30
N MET A 131 -3.93 -12.06 -14.90
CA MET A 131 -3.95 -12.99 -13.76
C MET A 131 -3.12 -14.24 -14.05
N ALA A 132 -3.07 -14.70 -15.30
CA ALA A 132 -2.33 -15.90 -15.67
C ALA A 132 -0.81 -15.78 -15.51
N ALA A 133 -0.27 -14.56 -15.44
CA ALA A 133 1.15 -14.32 -15.16
C ALA A 133 1.55 -14.59 -13.69
N GLY A 134 0.58 -14.80 -12.79
CA GLY A 134 0.81 -15.10 -11.38
C GLY A 134 1.29 -16.54 -11.11
N GLU A 135 1.64 -16.81 -9.85
CA GLU A 135 2.07 -18.13 -9.38
C GLU A 135 0.94 -19.18 -9.56
N TYR A 136 1.20 -20.24 -10.32
CA TYR A 136 0.19 -21.21 -10.79
C TYR A 136 -0.95 -20.58 -11.61
N GLY A 137 -0.70 -19.44 -12.25
CA GLY A 137 -1.70 -18.64 -12.96
C GLY A 137 -2.27 -19.28 -14.23
N GLU A 138 -1.63 -20.31 -14.79
CA GLU A 138 -2.14 -21.07 -15.94
C GLU A 138 -3.58 -21.58 -15.76
N VAL A 139 -4.02 -21.77 -14.51
CA VAL A 139 -5.39 -22.11 -14.15
C VAL A 139 -6.40 -21.08 -14.67
N PHE A 140 -6.08 -19.79 -14.69
CA PHE A 140 -6.95 -18.72 -15.18
C PHE A 140 -7.27 -18.86 -16.67
N LYS A 141 -6.32 -19.33 -17.49
CA LYS A 141 -6.51 -19.48 -18.94
C LYS A 141 -7.64 -20.43 -19.31
N ARG A 142 -7.97 -21.38 -18.43
CA ARG A 142 -9.09 -22.32 -18.60
C ARG A 142 -10.46 -21.63 -18.58
N TYR A 143 -10.51 -20.41 -18.07
CA TYR A 143 -11.74 -19.60 -17.97
C TYR A 143 -11.83 -18.53 -19.05
N LYS A 144 -10.98 -18.59 -20.09
CA LYS A 144 -11.12 -17.71 -21.27
C LYS A 144 -12.36 -18.14 -22.07
N TYR A 145 -13.43 -17.36 -21.98
CA TYR A 145 -14.69 -17.65 -22.66
C TYR A 145 -14.65 -17.24 -24.15
N PRO A 146 -15.39 -17.94 -25.04
CA PRO A 146 -15.48 -17.58 -26.45
C PRO A 146 -16.40 -16.38 -26.69
N THR A 147 -16.24 -15.67 -27.80
CA THR A 147 -17.08 -14.53 -28.22
C THR A 147 -18.59 -14.79 -28.15
N ALA A 148 -19.03 -16.01 -28.51
CA ALA A 148 -20.45 -16.40 -28.43
C ALA A 148 -21.02 -16.28 -27.00
N PHE A 149 -20.20 -16.51 -25.97
CA PHE A 149 -20.59 -16.32 -24.58
C PHE A 149 -20.90 -14.85 -24.29
N PHE A 150 -20.03 -13.94 -24.72
CA PHE A 150 -20.21 -12.50 -24.53
C PHE A 150 -21.39 -11.95 -25.30
N ASN A 151 -21.62 -12.43 -26.52
CA ASN A 151 -22.81 -12.07 -27.30
C ASN A 151 -24.10 -12.45 -26.56
N GLY A 152 -24.17 -13.67 -26.03
CA GLY A 152 -25.32 -14.12 -25.22
C GLY A 152 -25.48 -13.31 -23.92
N LEU A 153 -24.37 -12.95 -23.28
CA LEU A 153 -24.37 -12.12 -22.07
C LEU A 153 -24.90 -10.69 -22.37
N CYS A 154 -24.45 -10.07 -23.45
CA CYS A 154 -24.91 -8.76 -23.89
C CYS A 154 -26.40 -8.78 -24.25
N GLN A 155 -26.87 -9.80 -24.96
CA GLN A 155 -28.30 -9.98 -25.25
C GLN A 155 -29.13 -10.13 -23.97
N ALA A 156 -28.64 -10.88 -22.98
CA ALA A 156 -29.33 -11.07 -21.72
C ALA A 156 -29.40 -9.77 -20.89
N MET A 157 -28.34 -8.96 -20.89
CA MET A 157 -28.33 -7.65 -20.22
C MET A 157 -29.32 -6.67 -20.85
N LEU A 158 -29.52 -6.74 -22.17
CA LEU A 158 -30.39 -5.84 -22.93
C LEU A 158 -31.81 -6.38 -23.12
N HIS A 159 -32.23 -7.41 -22.38
CA HIS A 159 -33.53 -8.06 -22.60
C HIS A 159 -34.75 -7.11 -22.49
N HIS A 160 -34.65 -6.02 -21.73
CA HIS A 160 -35.72 -5.02 -21.58
C HIS A 160 -35.72 -3.93 -22.64
N ILE A 161 -34.74 -3.90 -23.55
CA ILE A 161 -34.66 -2.89 -24.61
C ILE A 161 -35.93 -2.81 -25.49
N PRO A 162 -36.67 -3.91 -25.80
CA PRO A 162 -37.86 -3.81 -26.65
C PRO A 162 -38.95 -2.94 -26.01
N SER A 163 -39.14 -3.00 -24.69
CA SER A 163 -40.15 -2.18 -23.99
C SER A 163 -39.84 -0.68 -24.06
N LEU A 164 -38.55 -0.32 -24.11
CA LEU A 164 -38.11 1.07 -24.28
C LEU A 164 -38.30 1.51 -25.74
N VAL A 165 -37.97 0.64 -26.69
CA VAL A 165 -38.19 0.88 -28.13
C VAL A 165 -39.67 1.09 -28.43
N ASP A 166 -40.57 0.26 -27.87
CA ASP A 166 -42.02 0.39 -28.04
C ASP A 166 -42.54 1.74 -27.50
N ALA A 167 -41.96 2.23 -26.40
CA ALA A 167 -42.27 3.54 -25.83
C ALA A 167 -41.87 4.69 -26.76
N LEU A 168 -40.64 4.62 -27.28
CA LEU A 168 -40.12 5.61 -28.20
C LEU A 168 -40.91 5.60 -29.52
N GLN A 169 -41.33 4.43 -29.98
CA GLN A 169 -42.18 4.28 -31.15
C GLN A 169 -43.56 4.89 -30.92
N THR A 170 -44.19 4.63 -29.76
CA THR A 170 -45.48 5.24 -29.39
C THR A 170 -45.38 6.77 -29.40
N TYR A 171 -44.33 7.32 -28.77
CA TYR A 171 -44.07 8.77 -28.81
C TYR A 171 -43.86 9.29 -30.24
N THR A 172 -43.12 8.55 -31.07
CA THR A 172 -42.87 8.91 -32.47
C THR A 172 -44.16 8.95 -33.29
N ASP A 173 -45.04 7.96 -33.10
CA ASP A 173 -46.33 7.89 -33.78
C ASP A 173 -47.25 9.04 -33.37
N THR A 174 -47.33 9.35 -32.06
CA THR A 174 -48.11 10.49 -31.55
C THR A 174 -47.56 11.83 -32.04
N LEU A 175 -46.23 11.96 -32.14
CA LEU A 175 -45.57 13.12 -32.71
C LEU A 175 -45.88 13.28 -34.22
N GLY A 176 -45.86 12.18 -34.98
CA GLY A 176 -46.25 12.15 -36.38
C GLY A 176 -47.70 12.59 -36.59
N ASN A 177 -48.63 12.03 -35.80
CA ASN A 177 -50.05 12.38 -35.83
C ASN A 177 -50.28 13.88 -35.52
N HIS A 178 -49.54 14.44 -34.56
CA HIS A 178 -49.59 15.87 -34.24
C HIS A 178 -49.11 16.74 -35.41
N ALA A 179 -48.01 16.36 -36.06
CA ALA A 179 -47.49 17.05 -37.23
C ALA A 179 -48.48 17.01 -38.42
N GLU A 180 -49.13 15.87 -38.65
CA GLU A 180 -50.17 15.71 -39.66
C GLU A 180 -51.40 16.59 -39.37
N LEU A 181 -51.85 16.66 -38.11
CA LEU A 181 -52.95 17.53 -37.70
C LEU A 181 -52.65 19.02 -37.98
N ILE A 182 -51.43 19.47 -37.65
CA ILE A 182 -50.96 20.84 -37.95
C ILE A 182 -50.96 21.08 -39.47
N ALA A 183 -50.47 20.11 -40.26
CA ALA A 183 -50.48 20.21 -41.71
C ALA A 183 -51.90 20.25 -42.29
N ALA A 184 -52.84 19.46 -41.75
CA ALA A 184 -54.24 19.42 -42.15
C ALA A 184 -54.93 20.77 -41.87
N ILE A 185 -54.78 21.32 -40.66
CA ILE A 185 -55.34 22.63 -40.28
C ILE A 185 -54.76 23.76 -41.17
N ARG A 186 -53.48 23.64 -41.55
CA ARG A 186 -52.84 24.57 -42.49
C ARG A 186 -53.41 24.46 -43.91
N SER A 187 -53.76 23.25 -44.35
CA SER A 187 -54.33 22.99 -45.68
C SER A 187 -55.80 23.43 -45.80
N GLU A 188 -56.63 23.26 -44.76
CA GLU A 188 -58.04 23.70 -44.74
C GLU A 188 -58.19 25.23 -44.81
N LYS A 189 -57.16 25.98 -44.42
CA LYS A 189 -57.14 27.46 -44.43
C LYS A 189 -56.55 28.07 -45.70
N GLN A 190 -56.27 27.29 -46.75
CA GLN A 190 -55.77 27.78 -48.05
C GLN A 190 -56.74 28.69 -48.84
N GLY A 191 -57.77 29.27 -48.21
CA GLY A 191 -58.67 30.26 -48.81
C GLY A 191 -58.23 31.73 -48.69
N GLN A 192 -57.27 32.09 -47.83
CA GLN A 192 -56.77 33.47 -47.72
C GLN A 192 -55.25 33.52 -47.47
N SER A 193 -54.53 34.03 -48.47
CA SER A 193 -53.14 34.53 -48.48
C SER A 193 -52.24 34.22 -47.26
N PHE A 194 -51.64 33.03 -47.25
CA PHE A 194 -50.48 32.73 -46.39
C PHE A 194 -49.43 31.88 -47.12
N LEU A 195 -49.13 32.24 -48.38
CA LEU A 195 -48.08 31.63 -49.18
C LEU A 195 -46.83 32.50 -49.15
N LYS A 196 -45.84 32.08 -48.34
CA LYS A 196 -44.39 32.07 -48.62
C LYS A 196 -43.58 31.95 -47.31
N ALA A 197 -43.31 30.72 -46.88
CA ALA A 197 -42.13 30.36 -46.08
C ALA A 197 -42.01 28.82 -46.06
N GLY A 198 -40.82 28.34 -46.39
CA GLY A 198 -40.54 26.98 -46.81
C GLY A 198 -40.56 25.92 -45.70
N ALA A 199 -40.41 24.69 -46.15
CA ALA A 199 -40.36 23.48 -45.34
C ALA A 199 -39.06 23.40 -44.53
N SER A 200 -39.13 23.71 -43.24
CA SER A 200 -38.19 23.22 -42.22
C SER A 200 -38.66 23.72 -40.85
N VAL A 201 -39.14 22.82 -39.99
CA VAL A 201 -39.29 22.94 -38.51
C VAL A 201 -40.17 24.07 -37.95
N ALA A 202 -40.17 25.29 -38.52
CA ALA A 202 -40.98 26.44 -38.11
C ALA A 202 -42.50 26.28 -38.34
N GLY A 203 -42.94 25.18 -38.97
CA GLY A 203 -44.35 24.87 -39.19
C GLY A 203 -45.05 24.25 -37.98
N LEU A 204 -44.31 23.71 -37.00
CA LEU A 204 -44.86 23.03 -35.82
C LEU A 204 -45.31 24.00 -34.69
N ALA A 205 -45.01 25.29 -34.82
CA ALA A 205 -45.30 26.28 -33.78
C ALA A 205 -46.73 26.83 -33.77
N VAL A 206 -47.55 26.51 -34.78
CA VAL A 206 -48.93 27.01 -34.87
C VAL A 206 -49.89 25.99 -34.27
N GLY A 207 -49.93 25.92 -32.94
CA GLY A 207 -50.89 25.07 -32.23
C GLY A 207 -50.63 24.80 -30.76
N ILE A 208 -49.95 25.70 -30.04
CA ILE A 208 -49.54 25.48 -28.66
C ILE A 208 -50.58 26.10 -27.69
N PRO A 209 -51.11 25.34 -26.70
CA PRO A 209 -52.18 25.77 -25.79
C PRO A 209 -51.89 27.02 -24.94
N PHE A 210 -50.63 27.44 -24.83
CA PHE A 210 -50.22 28.53 -23.94
C PHE A 210 -50.39 29.94 -24.52
N LEU A 211 -50.86 30.09 -25.78
CA LEU A 211 -51.23 31.40 -26.32
C LEU A 211 -52.63 31.82 -25.87
N GLY A 212 -52.68 32.40 -24.68
CA GLY A 212 -53.80 33.22 -24.21
C GLY A 212 -54.15 34.32 -25.22
N ALA A 213 -55.46 34.44 -25.49
CA ALA A 213 -56.18 35.55 -26.13
C ALA A 213 -55.84 36.00 -27.58
N GLY A 214 -54.68 35.69 -28.16
CA GLY A 214 -54.27 36.28 -29.46
C GLY A 214 -54.69 35.53 -30.73
N LEU A 215 -54.78 34.18 -30.70
CA LEU A 215 -55.07 33.36 -31.89
C LEU A 215 -56.47 32.73 -31.91
N GLY A 216 -57.22 32.84 -30.82
CA GLY A 216 -58.60 32.34 -30.71
C GLY A 216 -59.61 33.05 -31.63
N LYS A 217 -59.24 34.20 -32.23
CA LYS A 217 -60.09 34.90 -33.21
C LYS A 217 -59.94 34.41 -34.65
N LEU A 218 -58.94 33.57 -34.95
CA LEU A 218 -58.65 33.10 -36.32
C LEU A 218 -58.74 31.58 -36.49
N MET A 219 -58.88 30.81 -35.40
CA MET A 219 -59.10 29.36 -35.43
C MET A 219 -60.47 29.10 -34.81
N GLY A 220 -61.37 28.42 -35.51
CA GLY A 220 -62.65 28.01 -34.90
C GLY A 220 -62.39 27.19 -33.65
N ASN A 221 -63.23 27.35 -32.60
CA ASN A 221 -63.02 26.72 -31.29
C ASN A 221 -62.66 25.22 -31.37
N ASN A 222 -63.24 24.48 -32.31
CA ASN A 222 -62.97 23.05 -32.52
C ASN A 222 -61.53 22.72 -32.95
N ALA A 223 -60.86 23.60 -33.69
CA ALA A 223 -59.48 23.35 -34.14
C ALA A 223 -58.47 23.57 -33.01
N LYS A 224 -58.76 24.52 -32.11
CA LYS A 224 -57.94 24.78 -30.92
C LYS A 224 -58.01 23.60 -29.94
N GLU A 225 -59.21 23.13 -29.64
CA GLU A 225 -59.41 22.00 -28.72
C GLU A 225 -58.70 20.72 -29.20
N LYS A 226 -58.77 20.42 -30.50
CA LYS A 226 -58.05 19.28 -31.11
C LYS A 226 -56.53 19.43 -31.05
N LEU A 227 -56.00 20.64 -31.20
CA LEU A 227 -54.56 20.92 -31.12
C LEU A 227 -54.06 20.78 -29.67
N ASP A 228 -54.81 21.32 -28.72
CA ASP A 228 -54.50 21.23 -27.29
C ASP A 228 -54.52 19.76 -26.81
N GLU A 229 -55.52 18.98 -27.25
CA GLU A 229 -55.61 17.54 -26.97
C GLU A 229 -54.44 16.76 -27.61
N SER A 230 -54.13 17.01 -28.89
CA SER A 230 -53.03 16.35 -29.59
C SER A 230 -51.68 16.65 -28.96
N TRP A 231 -51.43 17.90 -28.55
CA TRP A 231 -50.23 18.29 -27.82
C TRP A 231 -50.13 17.63 -26.43
N SER A 232 -51.25 17.58 -25.70
CA SER A 232 -51.32 16.88 -24.42
C SER A 232 -50.93 15.41 -24.55
N ASN A 233 -51.34 14.74 -25.64
CA ASN A 233 -50.94 13.37 -25.93
C ASN A 233 -49.43 13.26 -26.22
N VAL A 234 -48.84 14.19 -26.98
CA VAL A 234 -47.37 14.21 -27.24
C VAL A 234 -46.58 14.30 -25.93
N ILE A 235 -46.95 15.21 -25.03
CA ILE A 235 -46.29 15.37 -23.73
C ILE A 235 -46.49 14.16 -22.83
N LYS A 236 -47.71 13.59 -22.83
CA LYS A 236 -48.01 12.37 -22.08
C LYS A 236 -47.14 11.20 -22.52
N ASP A 237 -47.02 10.97 -23.83
CA ASP A 237 -46.22 9.85 -24.36
C ASP A 237 -44.72 10.10 -24.22
N TRP A 238 -44.26 11.36 -24.28
CA TRP A 238 -42.90 11.74 -23.93
C TRP A 238 -42.57 11.40 -22.48
N ASN A 239 -43.42 11.80 -21.52
CA ASN A 239 -43.22 11.48 -20.11
C ASN A 239 -43.23 9.96 -19.87
N ALA A 240 -44.15 9.24 -20.53
CA ALA A 240 -44.18 7.78 -20.47
C ALA A 240 -42.91 7.13 -21.04
N TYR A 241 -42.29 7.72 -22.07
CA TYR A 241 -40.98 7.29 -22.57
C TYR A 241 -39.87 7.55 -21.55
N VAL A 242 -39.82 8.73 -20.93
CA VAL A 242 -38.83 9.08 -19.90
C VAL A 242 -38.94 8.15 -18.69
N ASP A 243 -40.15 7.90 -18.17
CA ASP A 243 -40.37 6.99 -17.04
C ASP A 243 -39.87 5.56 -17.34
N ARG A 244 -40.07 5.10 -18.59
CA ARG A 244 -39.58 3.80 -19.05
C ARG A 244 -38.07 3.78 -19.26
N LEU A 245 -37.48 4.90 -19.68
CA LEU A 245 -36.04 5.06 -19.81
C LEU A 245 -35.34 4.97 -18.45
N ASP A 246 -35.85 5.65 -17.43
CA ASP A 246 -35.33 5.59 -16.06
C ASP A 246 -35.43 4.16 -15.50
N SER A 247 -36.61 3.54 -15.64
CA SER A 247 -36.83 2.15 -15.24
C SER A 247 -35.89 1.17 -15.96
N PHE A 248 -35.60 1.44 -17.24
CA PHE A 248 -34.67 0.66 -18.04
C PHE A 248 -33.24 0.78 -17.50
N PHE A 249 -32.74 1.97 -17.16
CA PHE A 249 -31.39 2.13 -16.62
C PHE A 249 -31.19 1.44 -15.28
N ASP A 250 -32.18 1.52 -14.40
CA ASP A 250 -32.17 0.80 -13.13
C ASP A 250 -32.05 -0.72 -13.36
N SER A 251 -32.80 -1.23 -14.34
CA SER A 251 -32.73 -2.63 -14.74
C SER A 251 -31.36 -2.99 -15.33
N LEU A 252 -30.89 -2.20 -16.31
CA LEU A 252 -29.61 -2.36 -16.97
C LEU A 252 -28.45 -2.37 -15.96
N THR A 253 -28.47 -1.48 -14.97
CA THR A 253 -27.47 -1.43 -13.91
C THR A 253 -27.43 -2.76 -13.14
N ARG A 254 -28.59 -3.30 -12.75
CA ARG A 254 -28.67 -4.60 -12.06
C ARG A 254 -28.20 -5.75 -12.94
N HIS A 255 -28.58 -5.76 -14.21
CA HIS A 255 -28.17 -6.78 -15.18
C HIS A 255 -26.67 -6.75 -15.47
N TYR A 256 -26.12 -5.56 -15.67
CA TYR A 256 -24.68 -5.37 -15.87
C TYR A 256 -23.89 -5.82 -14.65
N ARG A 257 -24.35 -5.46 -13.45
CA ARG A 257 -23.73 -5.90 -12.19
C ARG A 257 -23.73 -7.42 -12.06
N LEU A 258 -24.84 -8.08 -12.39
CA LEU A 258 -24.92 -9.55 -12.43
C LEU A 258 -23.95 -10.14 -13.45
N ALA A 259 -23.84 -9.54 -14.64
CA ALA A 259 -22.92 -9.98 -15.67
C ALA A 259 -21.46 -9.89 -15.21
N MET A 260 -21.05 -8.77 -14.62
CA MET A 260 -19.72 -8.57 -14.05
C MET A 260 -19.43 -9.53 -12.88
N MET A 261 -20.40 -9.74 -11.99
CA MET A 261 -20.27 -10.71 -10.89
C MET A 261 -20.13 -12.14 -11.42
N THR A 262 -20.84 -12.48 -12.49
CA THR A 262 -20.73 -13.78 -13.16
C THR A 262 -19.36 -13.97 -13.79
N LEU A 263 -18.87 -12.97 -14.53
CA LEU A 263 -17.57 -13.00 -15.18
C LEU A 263 -16.44 -13.06 -14.17
N TYR A 264 -16.29 -12.02 -13.35
CA TYR A 264 -15.13 -11.88 -12.47
C TYR A 264 -15.27 -12.69 -11.19
N GLY A 265 -16.37 -12.50 -10.45
CA GLY A 265 -16.60 -13.21 -9.19
C GLY A 265 -16.75 -14.71 -9.39
N GLY A 266 -17.49 -15.10 -10.43
CA GLY A 266 -17.62 -16.49 -10.84
C GLY A 266 -16.29 -17.15 -11.23
N THR A 267 -15.46 -16.47 -12.02
CA THR A 267 -14.15 -17.00 -12.42
C THR A 267 -13.21 -17.15 -11.22
N ILE A 268 -13.05 -16.10 -10.41
CA ILE A 268 -12.15 -16.13 -9.24
C ILE A 268 -12.55 -17.24 -8.27
N MET A 269 -13.85 -17.41 -8.04
CA MET A 269 -14.37 -18.49 -7.23
C MET A 269 -14.01 -19.87 -7.79
N ARG A 270 -14.17 -20.08 -9.10
CA ARG A 270 -13.84 -21.36 -9.75
C ARG A 270 -12.35 -21.65 -9.77
N VAL A 271 -11.53 -20.63 -9.99
CA VAL A 271 -10.07 -20.73 -9.89
C VAL A 271 -9.66 -21.10 -8.46
N ASN A 272 -10.24 -20.45 -7.44
CA ASN A 272 -9.98 -20.80 -6.06
C ASN A 272 -10.40 -22.25 -5.74
N ASP A 273 -11.51 -22.73 -6.29
CA ASP A 273 -11.89 -24.14 -6.14
C ASP A 273 -10.85 -25.09 -6.74
N GLN A 274 -10.30 -24.76 -7.92
CA GLN A 274 -9.22 -25.55 -8.53
C GLN A 274 -7.97 -25.52 -7.66
N PHE A 275 -7.57 -24.38 -7.11
CA PHE A 275 -6.45 -24.32 -6.16
C PHE A 275 -6.69 -25.19 -4.92
N ARG A 276 -7.93 -25.24 -4.42
CA ARG A 276 -8.28 -26.06 -3.24
C ARG A 276 -8.12 -27.55 -3.49
N THR A 277 -8.23 -28.03 -4.73
CA THR A 277 -7.93 -29.44 -5.07
C THR A 277 -6.45 -29.79 -4.85
N GLY A 278 -5.56 -28.80 -4.96
CA GLY A 278 -4.15 -28.90 -4.61
C GLY A 278 -3.82 -28.39 -3.21
N HIS A 279 -4.81 -28.32 -2.31
CA HIS A 279 -4.65 -27.83 -0.93
C HIS A 279 -4.21 -26.36 -0.78
N LEU A 280 -4.35 -25.56 -1.84
CA LEU A 280 -4.05 -24.13 -1.88
C LEU A 280 -5.32 -23.28 -1.90
N MET A 281 -5.21 -22.00 -1.55
CA MET A 281 -6.30 -21.03 -1.72
C MET A 281 -5.74 -19.62 -1.93
N ILE A 282 -6.57 -18.74 -2.49
CA ILE A 282 -6.25 -17.31 -2.62
C ILE A 282 -6.32 -16.67 -1.23
N ASP A 283 -5.21 -16.08 -0.80
CA ASP A 283 -5.04 -15.36 0.46
C ASP A 283 -5.32 -13.87 0.29
N ASP A 284 -4.81 -13.31 -0.81
CA ASP A 284 -4.92 -11.90 -1.15
C ASP A 284 -5.17 -11.73 -2.64
N LEU A 285 -5.89 -10.67 -3.01
CA LEU A 285 -6.30 -10.38 -4.38
C LEU A 285 -6.31 -8.86 -4.61
N ASP A 286 -5.58 -8.42 -5.62
CA ASP A 286 -5.65 -7.07 -6.19
C ASP A 286 -6.09 -7.21 -7.66
N PRO A 287 -7.41 -7.16 -7.93
CA PRO A 287 -7.94 -7.42 -9.26
C PRO A 287 -7.61 -6.28 -10.24
N LEU A 288 -7.38 -5.06 -9.75
CA LEU A 288 -6.98 -3.91 -10.57
C LEU A 288 -5.56 -4.07 -11.09
N ARG A 289 -4.63 -4.49 -10.23
CA ARG A 289 -3.24 -4.78 -10.64
C ARG A 289 -3.05 -6.19 -11.19
N ARG A 290 -4.12 -7.00 -11.23
CA ARG A 290 -4.11 -8.39 -11.72
C ARG A 290 -3.12 -9.27 -10.95
N ARG A 291 -3.08 -9.08 -9.62
CA ARG A 291 -2.17 -9.80 -8.72
C ARG A 291 -2.97 -10.57 -7.69
N TYR A 292 -2.44 -11.71 -7.28
CA TYR A 292 -2.96 -12.49 -6.16
C TYR A 292 -1.83 -13.19 -5.43
N LYS A 293 -2.10 -13.60 -4.20
CA LYS A 293 -1.20 -14.39 -3.38
C LYS A 293 -1.89 -15.67 -2.94
N LEU A 294 -1.19 -16.80 -3.05
CA LEU A 294 -1.68 -18.08 -2.55
C LEU A 294 -1.17 -18.39 -1.14
N THR A 295 -1.97 -19.15 -0.40
CA THR A 295 -1.65 -19.74 0.90
C THR A 295 -2.17 -21.19 0.97
N LEU A 296 -1.75 -21.95 1.97
CA LEU A 296 -2.31 -23.27 2.27
C LEU A 296 -3.74 -23.15 2.79
N THR A 297 -4.61 -24.08 2.42
CA THR A 297 -5.94 -24.23 3.03
C THR A 297 -5.84 -24.46 4.55
N ALA A 298 -6.90 -24.17 5.30
CA ALA A 298 -6.88 -24.34 6.76
C ALA A 298 -6.55 -25.77 7.21
N GLY A 299 -7.06 -26.78 6.49
CA GLY A 299 -6.75 -28.20 6.74
C GLY A 299 -5.27 -28.51 6.50
N GLU A 300 -4.78 -28.16 5.31
CA GLU A 300 -3.37 -28.37 4.94
C GLU A 300 -2.40 -27.62 5.85
N ARG A 301 -2.74 -26.40 6.25
CA ARG A 301 -1.96 -25.61 7.21
C ARG A 301 -1.83 -26.35 8.54
N LYS A 302 -2.91 -26.94 9.05
CA LYS A 302 -2.91 -27.70 10.30
C LYS A 302 -2.09 -29.00 10.20
N GLU A 303 -2.19 -29.69 9.08
CA GLU A 303 -1.40 -30.90 8.81
C GLU A 303 0.09 -30.57 8.69
N THR A 304 0.42 -29.53 7.92
CA THR A 304 1.79 -29.00 7.79
C THR A 304 2.33 -28.59 9.15
N GLU A 305 1.57 -27.85 9.97
CA GLU A 305 1.96 -27.47 11.32
C GLU A 305 2.27 -28.69 12.20
N THR A 306 1.41 -29.71 12.15
CA THR A 306 1.60 -30.94 12.93
C THR A 306 2.86 -31.69 12.49
N TRP A 307 3.07 -31.81 11.18
CA TRP A 307 4.27 -32.43 10.60
C TRP A 307 5.54 -31.67 10.97
N VAL A 308 5.55 -30.34 10.83
CA VAL A 308 6.71 -29.50 11.17
C VAL A 308 7.03 -29.63 12.65
N LYS A 309 6.05 -29.48 13.55
CA LYS A 309 6.25 -29.62 15.00
C LYS A 309 6.84 -30.98 15.38
N LYS A 310 6.29 -32.07 14.82
CA LYS A 310 6.78 -33.43 15.06
C LYS A 310 8.21 -33.60 14.56
N THR A 311 8.51 -33.11 13.36
CA THR A 311 9.85 -33.20 12.76
C THR A 311 10.86 -32.39 13.57
N THR A 312 10.55 -31.16 13.95
CA THR A 312 11.44 -30.32 14.77
C THR A 312 11.68 -30.90 16.15
N HIS A 313 10.67 -31.53 16.76
CA HIS A 313 10.84 -32.24 18.03
C HIS A 313 11.74 -33.48 17.89
N GLY A 314 11.61 -34.22 16.78
CA GLY A 314 12.51 -35.31 16.42
C GLY A 314 13.95 -34.83 16.30
N ILE A 315 14.20 -33.72 15.58
CA ILE A 315 15.53 -33.11 15.46
C ILE A 315 16.11 -32.75 16.83
N GLN A 316 15.34 -32.08 17.69
CA GLN A 316 15.76 -31.76 19.07
C GLN A 316 16.16 -33.00 19.86
N THR A 317 15.38 -34.07 19.73
CA THR A 317 15.65 -35.35 20.40
C THR A 317 16.94 -35.98 19.91
N LEU A 318 17.17 -36.00 18.58
CA LEU A 318 18.41 -36.52 17.99
C LEU A 318 19.64 -35.70 18.42
N VAL A 319 19.52 -34.37 18.47
CA VAL A 319 20.55 -33.45 18.98
C VAL A 319 20.86 -33.73 20.45
N ALA A 320 19.83 -33.88 21.28
CA ALA A 320 20.00 -34.19 22.71
C ALA A 320 20.71 -35.54 22.94
N TYR A 321 20.46 -36.52 22.09
CA TYR A 321 21.16 -37.82 22.10
C TYR A 321 22.48 -37.84 21.32
N LYS A 322 22.97 -36.69 20.86
CA LYS A 322 24.21 -36.55 20.08
C LYS A 322 24.24 -37.40 18.79
N GLN A 323 23.09 -37.69 18.20
CA GLN A 323 22.96 -38.42 16.93
C GLN A 323 23.12 -37.46 15.74
N TRP A 324 24.30 -36.85 15.60
CA TRP A 324 24.55 -35.70 14.73
C TRP A 324 24.25 -35.95 13.25
N GLN A 325 24.69 -37.08 12.69
CA GLN A 325 24.49 -37.39 11.28
C GLN A 325 23.01 -37.51 10.93
N GLU A 326 22.25 -38.21 11.77
CA GLU A 326 20.80 -38.37 11.56
C GLU A 326 20.06 -37.06 11.78
N ALA A 327 20.44 -36.27 12.80
CA ALA A 327 19.86 -34.96 13.04
C ALA A 327 20.05 -34.02 11.84
N MET A 328 21.28 -33.92 11.31
CA MET A 328 21.60 -33.09 10.14
C MET A 328 20.83 -33.54 8.91
N LYS A 329 20.72 -34.85 8.67
CA LYS A 329 19.95 -35.40 7.56
C LYS A 329 18.47 -35.02 7.65
N VAL A 330 17.84 -35.23 8.80
CA VAL A 330 16.41 -34.88 8.99
C VAL A 330 16.18 -33.37 8.87
N ALA A 331 17.10 -32.54 9.38
CA ALA A 331 17.00 -31.09 9.25
C ALA A 331 17.18 -30.61 7.79
N GLN A 332 18.11 -31.21 7.04
CA GLN A 332 18.30 -30.96 5.62
C GLN A 332 17.06 -31.38 4.81
N ASP A 333 16.53 -32.59 5.06
CA ASP A 333 15.35 -33.10 4.36
C ASP A 333 14.14 -32.18 4.60
N LEU A 334 13.92 -31.74 5.84
CA LEU A 334 12.88 -30.76 6.18
C LEU A 334 13.06 -29.46 5.37
N PHE A 335 14.28 -28.91 5.37
CA PHE A 335 14.58 -27.67 4.65
C PHE A 335 14.37 -27.80 3.14
N ASP A 336 14.85 -28.88 2.53
CA ASP A 336 14.74 -29.12 1.09
C ASP A 336 13.29 -29.34 0.63
N ILE A 337 12.50 -30.08 1.43
CA ILE A 337 11.06 -30.27 1.17
C ILE A 337 10.35 -28.91 1.17
N VAL A 338 10.58 -28.09 2.20
CA VAL A 338 9.92 -26.79 2.36
C VAL A 338 10.38 -25.81 1.27
N LYS A 339 11.66 -25.76 0.96
CA LYS A 339 12.24 -24.87 -0.06
C LYS A 339 11.67 -25.15 -1.46
N LYS A 340 11.36 -26.42 -1.78
CA LYS A 340 10.75 -26.82 -3.06
C LYS A 340 9.27 -26.46 -3.19
N GLN A 341 8.62 -26.02 -2.12
CA GLN A 341 7.20 -25.69 -2.09
C GLN A 341 6.98 -24.21 -1.71
N PRO A 342 7.02 -23.27 -2.67
CA PRO A 342 7.04 -21.82 -2.38
C PRO A 342 5.85 -21.30 -1.57
N VAL A 343 4.66 -21.89 -1.75
CA VAL A 343 3.46 -21.53 -0.98
C VAL A 343 3.57 -21.97 0.47
N MET A 344 4.01 -23.22 0.69
CA MET A 344 4.25 -23.75 2.03
C MET A 344 5.37 -22.96 2.72
N ALA A 345 6.47 -22.67 2.00
CA ALA A 345 7.63 -21.95 2.49
C ALA A 345 7.26 -20.62 3.15
N ARG A 346 6.40 -19.82 2.51
CA ARG A 346 5.97 -18.51 3.01
C ARG A 346 4.74 -18.53 3.92
N THR A 347 4.05 -19.66 4.04
CA THR A 347 2.85 -19.76 4.88
C THR A 347 3.25 -19.70 6.35
N ALA A 348 2.63 -18.80 7.10
CA ALA A 348 2.78 -18.71 8.55
C ALA A 348 2.05 -19.88 9.22
N LEU A 349 2.73 -20.54 10.15
CA LEU A 349 2.22 -21.65 10.97
C LEU A 349 2.00 -21.15 12.40
N TYR A 350 2.77 -21.66 13.36
CA TYR A 350 2.73 -21.28 14.77
C TYR A 350 3.72 -20.15 15.09
N ASP A 351 3.44 -19.40 16.15
CA ASP A 351 4.20 -18.21 16.58
C ASP A 351 4.39 -17.16 15.48
N GLU A 352 3.48 -17.11 14.51
CA GLU A 352 3.57 -16.23 13.33
C GLU A 352 4.84 -16.45 12.48
N LYS A 353 5.50 -17.60 12.63
CA LYS A 353 6.69 -17.97 11.85
C LYS A 353 6.29 -18.72 10.59
N SER A 354 6.99 -18.43 9.51
CA SER A 354 6.84 -19.16 8.25
C SER A 354 7.48 -20.54 8.33
N THR A 355 6.97 -21.47 7.53
CA THR A 355 7.52 -22.83 7.44
C THR A 355 9.01 -22.81 7.05
N LEU A 356 9.40 -21.95 6.11
CA LEU A 356 10.79 -21.83 5.67
C LEU A 356 11.70 -21.30 6.77
N TYR A 357 11.25 -20.30 7.53
CA TYR A 357 12.00 -19.79 8.68
C TYR A 357 12.23 -20.88 9.72
N ILE A 358 11.19 -21.65 10.07
CA ILE A 358 11.30 -22.74 11.04
C ILE A 358 12.27 -23.80 10.53
N ALA A 359 12.13 -24.26 9.29
CA ALA A 359 13.00 -25.27 8.70
C ALA A 359 14.47 -24.81 8.67
N HIS A 360 14.72 -23.56 8.25
CA HIS A 360 16.07 -23.01 8.19
C HIS A 360 16.68 -22.78 9.57
N LEU A 361 15.88 -22.39 10.57
CA LEU A 361 16.33 -22.28 11.96
C LEU A 361 16.83 -23.63 12.47
N TYR A 362 16.06 -24.70 12.30
CA TYR A 362 16.48 -26.04 12.75
C TYR A 362 17.63 -26.62 11.92
N TYR A 363 17.70 -26.29 10.63
CA TYR A 363 18.88 -26.56 9.81
C TYR A 363 20.14 -25.97 10.43
N TYR A 364 20.14 -24.64 10.65
CA TYR A 364 21.27 -23.93 11.25
C TYR A 364 21.63 -24.45 12.65
N LEU A 365 20.64 -24.58 13.55
CA LEU A 365 20.87 -25.01 14.93
C LEU A 365 21.48 -26.41 15.02
N THR A 366 21.05 -27.32 14.15
CA THR A 366 21.56 -28.70 14.14
C THR A 366 23.00 -28.75 13.68
N TYR A 367 23.32 -28.04 12.59
CA TYR A 367 24.71 -27.92 12.13
C TYR A 367 25.58 -27.22 13.16
N GLN A 368 25.06 -26.17 13.82
CA GLN A 368 25.77 -25.47 14.86
C GLN A 368 26.23 -26.42 15.98
N GLU A 369 25.34 -27.21 16.56
CA GLU A 369 25.71 -28.13 17.65
C GLU A 369 26.66 -29.24 17.18
N ALA A 370 26.42 -29.81 16.00
CA ALA A 370 27.29 -30.84 15.44
C ALA A 370 28.71 -30.30 15.21
N LEU A 371 28.85 -29.11 14.63
CA LEU A 371 30.14 -28.47 14.36
C LEU A 371 30.86 -28.07 15.66
N LEU A 372 30.13 -27.58 16.66
CA LEU A 372 30.71 -27.29 17.97
C LEU A 372 31.23 -28.56 18.66
N GLU A 373 30.58 -29.71 18.47
CA GLU A 373 31.07 -30.99 18.99
C GLU A 373 32.30 -31.49 18.20
N GLU A 374 32.32 -31.36 16.87
CA GLU A 374 33.50 -31.66 16.03
C GLU A 374 34.71 -30.84 16.46
N PHE A 375 34.52 -29.55 16.75
CA PHE A 375 35.56 -28.67 17.28
C PHE A 375 36.09 -29.16 18.63
N LYS A 376 35.22 -29.55 19.56
CA LYS A 376 35.61 -30.08 20.88
C LYS A 376 36.39 -31.39 20.76
N ASN A 377 36.08 -32.21 19.76
CA ASN A 377 36.76 -33.48 19.48
C ASN A 377 38.10 -33.30 18.74
N GLY A 378 38.50 -32.06 18.42
CA GLY A 378 39.76 -31.77 17.75
C GLY A 378 39.72 -31.93 16.23
N HIS A 379 38.54 -32.10 15.63
CA HIS A 379 38.38 -32.23 14.17
C HIS A 379 38.35 -30.86 13.49
N TYR A 380 39.40 -30.06 13.69
CA TYR A 380 39.41 -28.64 13.31
C TYR A 380 39.28 -28.40 11.80
N ASP A 381 39.81 -29.28 10.96
CA ASP A 381 39.72 -29.13 9.49
C ASP A 381 38.29 -29.33 9.00
N HIS A 382 37.65 -30.40 9.48
CA HIS A 382 36.26 -30.69 9.16
C HIS A 382 35.32 -29.60 9.70
N PHE A 383 35.54 -29.16 10.94
CA PHE A 383 34.84 -28.02 11.52
C PHE A 383 34.94 -26.77 10.63
N TYR A 384 36.17 -26.42 10.22
CA TYR A 384 36.45 -25.20 9.47
C TYR A 384 35.72 -25.18 8.11
N GLU A 385 35.96 -26.21 7.30
CA GLU A 385 35.41 -26.29 5.94
C GLU A 385 33.87 -26.38 5.96
N LYS A 386 33.29 -27.12 6.91
CA LYS A 386 31.83 -27.23 7.03
C LYS A 386 31.18 -25.97 7.58
N THR A 387 31.85 -25.24 8.48
CA THR A 387 31.32 -23.98 9.00
C THR A 387 31.31 -22.90 7.93
N LYS A 388 32.38 -22.81 7.13
CA LYS A 388 32.43 -21.92 5.95
C LYS A 388 31.25 -22.21 5.02
N ARG A 389 31.09 -23.48 4.62
CA ARG A 389 30.00 -23.92 3.75
C ARG A 389 28.61 -23.65 4.33
N LEU A 390 28.42 -23.83 5.64
CA LEU A 390 27.15 -23.49 6.29
C LEU A 390 26.79 -22.02 6.07
N TYR A 391 27.74 -21.10 6.28
CA TYR A 391 27.49 -19.67 6.06
C TYR A 391 27.30 -19.32 4.57
N GLU A 392 27.92 -20.04 3.64
CA GLU A 392 27.65 -19.91 2.19
C GLU A 392 26.21 -20.30 1.83
N GLU A 393 25.63 -21.27 2.54
CA GLU A 393 24.29 -21.81 2.27
C GLU A 393 23.16 -21.03 2.97
N MET A 394 23.49 -20.22 4.00
CA MET A 394 22.53 -19.42 4.74
C MET A 394 21.99 -18.25 3.92
N PHE A 395 20.67 -18.01 3.97
CA PHE A 395 20.05 -16.84 3.31
C PHE A 395 18.93 -16.14 4.09
N LEU A 396 18.51 -16.72 5.23
CA LEU A 396 17.60 -16.08 6.18
C LEU A 396 18.34 -15.66 7.44
N MET A 397 17.93 -14.54 8.04
CA MET A 397 18.39 -14.15 9.36
C MET A 397 17.74 -15.03 10.42
N VAL A 398 18.51 -15.90 11.07
CA VAL A 398 18.02 -16.82 12.09
C VAL A 398 18.33 -16.32 13.51
N TYR A 399 17.34 -16.43 14.40
CA TYR A 399 17.46 -16.06 15.81
C TYR A 399 17.38 -17.31 16.70
N THR A 400 18.46 -17.60 17.43
CA THR A 400 18.64 -18.80 18.27
C THR A 400 17.93 -18.69 19.62
N ARG A 401 17.52 -17.50 20.10
CA ARG A 401 16.76 -17.42 21.37
C ARG A 401 15.37 -18.05 21.28
N ASN A 402 14.85 -18.20 20.05
CA ASN A 402 13.55 -18.78 19.78
C ASN A 402 13.51 -20.33 19.92
N SER A 403 14.65 -20.99 20.14
CA SER A 403 14.73 -22.46 20.22
C SER A 403 14.93 -23.05 21.62
N GLY A 404 14.90 -22.21 22.66
CA GLY A 404 15.06 -22.64 24.06
C GLY A 404 16.53 -22.84 24.50
N GLU A 405 16.73 -23.17 25.78
CA GLU A 405 18.06 -23.31 26.42
C GLU A 405 18.88 -24.51 25.92
N MET A 406 18.30 -25.37 25.08
CA MET A 406 18.94 -26.60 24.58
C MET A 406 20.07 -26.33 23.58
N PHE A 407 20.05 -25.19 22.89
CA PHE A 407 21.01 -24.87 21.84
C PHE A 407 22.01 -23.81 22.28
N SER A 408 23.23 -23.91 21.75
CA SER A 408 24.28 -22.90 21.93
C SER A 408 23.88 -21.57 21.27
N THR A 409 24.46 -20.47 21.74
CA THR A 409 24.23 -19.15 21.12
C THR A 409 24.93 -19.06 19.77
N SER A 410 24.38 -18.29 18.82
CA SER A 410 25.02 -18.01 17.52
C SER A 410 26.48 -17.55 17.61
N ALA A 411 26.81 -16.73 18.63
CA ALA A 411 28.17 -16.28 18.91
C ALA A 411 29.18 -17.42 19.13
N ALA A 412 28.74 -18.58 19.63
CA ALA A 412 29.62 -19.69 19.98
C ALA A 412 30.25 -20.33 18.73
N LEU A 413 29.48 -20.52 17.66
CA LEU A 413 29.99 -21.02 16.38
C LEU A 413 30.73 -19.91 15.63
N LEU A 414 30.12 -18.72 15.54
CA LEU A 414 30.66 -17.58 14.81
C LEU A 414 32.07 -17.21 15.29
N PHE A 415 32.27 -17.03 16.60
CA PHE A 415 33.57 -16.64 17.13
C PHE A 415 34.62 -17.73 16.94
N ARG A 416 34.24 -19.02 17.05
CA ARG A 416 35.15 -20.13 16.75
C ARG A 416 35.61 -20.12 15.30
N PHE A 417 34.69 -19.86 14.37
CA PHE A 417 35.03 -19.74 12.95
C PHE A 417 35.99 -18.57 12.67
N VAL A 418 35.76 -17.42 13.31
CA VAL A 418 36.67 -16.26 13.22
C VAL A 418 38.07 -16.61 13.73
N LYS A 419 38.17 -17.16 14.94
CA LYS A 419 39.48 -17.50 15.54
C LYS A 419 40.21 -18.59 14.77
N GLU A 420 39.49 -19.59 14.25
CA GLU A 420 40.09 -20.62 13.40
C GLU A 420 40.57 -20.07 12.06
N SER A 421 39.85 -19.11 11.47
CA SER A 421 40.29 -18.43 10.24
C SER A 421 41.58 -17.64 10.47
N LEU A 422 41.68 -16.93 11.60
CA LEU A 422 42.91 -16.23 12.02
C LEU A 422 44.06 -17.19 12.28
N ARG A 423 43.82 -18.27 13.03
CA ARG A 423 44.85 -19.28 13.36
C ARG A 423 45.43 -19.95 12.12
N ARG A 424 44.63 -20.06 11.05
CA ARG A 424 44.99 -20.68 9.77
C ARG A 424 45.56 -19.70 8.74
N ASP A 425 45.62 -18.42 9.06
CA ASP A 425 45.97 -17.36 8.11
C ASP A 425 45.08 -17.35 6.85
N LYS A 426 43.79 -17.66 7.04
CA LYS A 426 42.75 -17.69 6.00
C LYS A 426 41.68 -16.63 6.28
N THR A 427 42.09 -15.37 6.44
CA THR A 427 41.18 -14.27 6.78
C THR A 427 40.17 -13.96 5.68
N ASP A 428 40.53 -14.16 4.40
CA ASP A 428 39.64 -13.98 3.25
C ASP A 428 38.39 -14.87 3.32
N ASP A 429 38.49 -16.06 3.94
CA ASP A 429 37.35 -16.96 4.10
C ASP A 429 36.26 -16.38 5.02
N LEU A 430 36.56 -15.33 5.80
CA LEU A 430 35.56 -14.63 6.61
C LEU A 430 34.65 -13.72 5.78
N LEU A 431 34.99 -13.42 4.52
CA LEU A 431 34.13 -12.66 3.60
C LEU A 431 32.80 -13.35 3.34
N VAL A 432 32.73 -14.68 3.51
CA VAL A 432 31.46 -15.44 3.47
C VAL A 432 30.39 -14.84 4.39
N LEU A 433 30.78 -14.31 5.55
CA LEU A 433 29.85 -13.70 6.49
C LEU A 433 29.28 -12.41 5.90
N ALA A 434 30.12 -11.59 5.29
CA ALA A 434 29.70 -10.35 4.62
C ALA A 434 28.79 -10.66 3.43
N ASP A 435 29.12 -11.68 2.64
CA ASP A 435 28.31 -12.14 1.51
C ASP A 435 26.93 -12.62 1.96
N TYR A 436 26.87 -13.41 3.03
CA TYR A 436 25.61 -13.82 3.65
C TYR A 436 24.74 -12.60 4.04
N PHE A 437 25.31 -11.59 4.69
CA PHE A 437 24.58 -10.36 5.04
C PHE A 437 24.08 -9.60 3.82
N ASN A 438 24.91 -9.51 2.78
CA ASN A 438 24.55 -8.85 1.53
C ASN A 438 23.40 -9.56 0.82
N GLN A 439 23.48 -10.88 0.66
CA GLN A 439 22.44 -11.69 0.02
C GLN A 439 21.11 -11.57 0.77
N MET A 440 21.16 -11.67 2.10
CA MET A 440 19.97 -11.54 2.94
C MET A 440 19.38 -10.11 2.86
N SER A 441 20.21 -9.06 2.88
CA SER A 441 19.74 -7.67 2.73
C SER A 441 19.10 -7.43 1.36
N LEU A 442 19.74 -7.89 0.29
CA LEU A 442 19.23 -7.77 -1.09
C LEU A 442 17.88 -8.47 -1.24
N ARG A 443 17.76 -9.70 -0.73
CA ARG A 443 16.49 -10.42 -0.71
C ARG A 443 15.42 -9.67 0.08
N PHE A 444 15.75 -9.15 1.26
CA PHE A 444 14.80 -8.42 2.09
C PHE A 444 14.27 -7.17 1.37
N GLN A 445 15.11 -6.47 0.60
CA GLN A 445 14.70 -5.32 -0.20
C GLN A 445 13.82 -5.70 -1.40
N GLN A 446 14.15 -6.79 -2.09
CA GLN A 446 13.45 -7.20 -3.32
C GLN A 446 12.16 -7.96 -3.05
N GLN A 447 12.14 -8.83 -2.04
CA GLN A 447 11.09 -9.82 -1.79
C GLN A 447 10.43 -9.66 -0.42
N GLY A 448 11.00 -8.83 0.47
CA GLY A 448 10.60 -8.75 1.87
C GLY A 448 11.17 -9.87 2.73
N GLY A 449 10.92 -9.79 4.04
CA GLY A 449 11.25 -10.83 5.00
C GLY A 449 10.19 -11.93 5.07
N TYR A 450 10.62 -13.15 5.34
CA TYR A 450 9.69 -14.22 5.72
C TYR A 450 9.15 -13.95 7.14
N PRO A 451 7.87 -14.30 7.42
CA PRO A 451 7.36 -14.30 8.79
C PRO A 451 8.32 -15.06 9.72
N GLY A 452 8.71 -14.42 10.82
CA GLY A 452 9.75 -14.90 11.76
C GLY A 452 11.12 -14.21 11.64
N GLU A 453 11.48 -13.64 10.49
CA GLU A 453 12.76 -12.93 10.30
C GLU A 453 12.76 -11.50 10.87
N GLY A 454 11.58 -10.88 10.95
CA GLY A 454 11.38 -9.60 11.61
C GLY A 454 10.94 -9.82 13.04
N SER A 455 11.88 -10.09 13.96
CA SER A 455 11.55 -10.12 15.39
C SER A 455 11.31 -8.68 15.90
N SER A 456 10.76 -8.53 17.11
CA SER A 456 10.62 -7.20 17.72
C SER A 456 11.97 -6.46 17.69
N LYS A 457 11.98 -5.12 17.53
CA LYS A 457 13.22 -4.31 17.47
C LYS A 457 14.23 -4.67 18.58
N VAL A 458 13.74 -5.13 19.73
CA VAL A 458 14.55 -5.54 20.88
C VAL A 458 15.25 -6.88 20.66
N ILE A 459 14.56 -7.89 20.11
CA ILE A 459 15.13 -9.23 19.84
C ILE A 459 16.15 -9.15 18.69
N MET A 460 15.82 -8.42 17.62
CA MET A 460 16.77 -8.16 16.52
C MET A 460 18.08 -7.57 17.03
N GLN A 461 18.01 -6.60 17.94
CA GLN A 461 19.20 -5.90 18.44
C GLN A 461 20.09 -6.76 19.34
N GLU A 462 19.60 -7.81 20.01
CA GLU A 462 20.46 -8.61 20.90
C GLU A 462 21.18 -9.74 20.16
N GLU A 463 20.53 -10.35 19.17
CA GLU A 463 21.04 -11.54 18.50
C GLU A 463 21.87 -11.26 17.25
N THR A 464 21.73 -10.06 16.66
CA THR A 464 22.57 -9.60 15.55
C THR A 464 23.92 -9.06 16.02
N LYS A 465 24.05 -8.71 17.31
CA LYS A 465 25.28 -8.13 17.90
C LYS A 465 26.56 -8.94 17.65
N PRO A 466 26.58 -10.28 17.81
CA PRO A 466 27.78 -11.06 17.50
C PRO A 466 28.22 -10.87 16.05
N TYR A 467 27.27 -10.85 15.12
CA TYR A 467 27.55 -10.63 13.71
C TYR A 467 28.02 -9.20 13.42
N ASP A 468 27.36 -8.20 13.99
CA ASP A 468 27.77 -6.81 13.82
C ASP A 468 29.19 -6.57 14.35
N VAL A 469 29.56 -7.21 15.47
CA VAL A 469 30.90 -7.15 16.04
C VAL A 469 31.93 -7.79 15.12
N VAL A 470 31.60 -8.93 14.52
CA VAL A 470 32.48 -9.58 13.54
C VAL A 470 32.63 -8.73 12.29
N LEU A 471 31.53 -8.18 11.75
CA LEU A 471 31.60 -7.28 10.59
C LEU A 471 32.47 -6.06 10.89
N ALA A 472 32.34 -5.45 12.08
CA ALA A 472 33.20 -4.35 12.50
C ALA A 472 34.67 -4.77 12.64
N PHE A 473 34.94 -6.00 13.10
CA PHE A 473 36.30 -6.55 13.14
C PHE A 473 36.89 -6.70 11.73
N LEU A 474 36.11 -7.23 10.78
CA LEU A 474 36.52 -7.38 9.39
C LEU A 474 36.87 -6.03 8.74
N THR A 475 36.08 -4.98 9.02
CA THR A 475 36.32 -3.65 8.44
C THR A 475 37.44 -2.89 9.15
N ASP A 476 37.38 -2.82 10.49
CA ASP A 476 38.20 -1.88 11.26
C ASP A 476 39.60 -2.42 11.52
N ASP A 477 39.74 -3.74 11.66
CA ASP A 477 40.98 -4.38 12.09
C ASP A 477 41.64 -5.18 10.95
N LEU A 478 40.85 -5.85 10.09
CA LEU A 478 41.36 -6.58 8.92
C LEU A 478 41.36 -5.75 7.62
N GLY A 479 40.73 -4.56 7.62
CA GLY A 479 40.77 -3.64 6.49
C GLY A 479 39.90 -4.04 5.29
N PHE A 480 38.96 -4.98 5.44
CA PHE A 480 38.07 -5.38 4.35
C PHE A 480 37.10 -4.24 3.97
N GLN A 481 37.00 -3.94 2.68
CA GLN A 481 36.01 -3.00 2.15
C GLN A 481 34.67 -3.70 1.91
N ILE A 482 33.82 -3.74 2.94
CA ILE A 482 32.50 -4.36 2.86
C ILE A 482 31.46 -3.33 2.42
N HIS A 483 31.06 -3.36 1.14
CA HIS A 483 29.95 -2.57 0.63
C HIS A 483 28.62 -3.27 0.93
N LEU A 484 28.00 -2.92 2.05
CA LEU A 484 26.60 -3.29 2.32
C LEU A 484 25.69 -2.34 1.55
N ASP A 485 24.96 -2.83 0.53
CA ASP A 485 24.02 -2.03 -0.29
C ASP A 485 22.72 -1.69 0.48
N THR A 486 22.89 -1.05 1.64
CA THR A 486 21.81 -0.59 2.54
C THR A 486 21.42 0.86 2.25
N SER A 487 21.72 1.31 1.02
CA SER A 487 21.79 2.70 0.56
C SER A 487 20.49 3.51 0.70
N LYS A 488 19.33 2.89 0.99
CA LYS A 488 18.05 3.59 1.18
C LYS A 488 17.55 3.73 2.63
N GLN A 489 18.16 3.09 3.62
CA GLN A 489 17.71 3.19 5.04
C GLN A 489 18.80 3.60 6.05
N ARG A 490 20.05 3.78 5.61
CA ARG A 490 21.17 4.21 6.48
C ARG A 490 21.81 5.55 6.05
N SER A 491 21.08 6.43 5.37
CA SER A 491 21.56 7.81 5.11
C SER A 491 21.37 8.67 6.37
N LYS A 492 22.41 8.68 7.21
CA LYS A 492 22.83 9.72 8.18
C LYS A 492 23.95 9.20 9.10
N SER A 493 24.15 7.88 9.22
CA SER A 493 25.19 7.28 10.07
C SER A 493 26.32 6.55 9.34
N ALA A 494 26.14 6.17 8.07
CA ALA A 494 27.14 5.37 7.33
C ALA A 494 28.30 6.19 6.74
N GLN A 495 28.21 7.52 6.68
CA GLN A 495 29.18 8.35 5.97
C GLN A 495 30.36 8.85 6.83
N LYS A 496 30.50 8.38 8.07
CA LYS A 496 31.64 8.72 8.93
C LYS A 496 32.02 7.57 9.86
N GLY A 497 32.68 6.55 9.30
CA GLY A 497 33.24 5.39 10.01
C GLY A 497 32.17 4.56 10.73
N GLN A 498 31.88 3.36 10.24
CA GLN A 498 30.80 2.50 10.74
C GLN A 498 30.91 2.34 12.26
N ARG A 499 30.16 3.15 13.02
CA ARG A 499 30.22 3.14 14.48
C ARG A 499 29.72 1.78 14.95
N LEU A 500 30.59 1.05 15.65
CA LEU A 500 30.27 -0.18 16.38
C LEU A 500 28.87 -0.11 16.99
N PRO A 501 28.12 -1.23 17.01
CA PRO A 501 26.80 -1.27 17.62
C PRO A 501 26.85 -0.72 19.04
N ARG A 502 25.89 0.14 19.39
CA ARG A 502 25.74 0.58 20.79
C ARG A 502 25.38 -0.65 21.64
N MET A 503 26.38 -1.22 22.29
CA MET A 503 26.24 -2.33 23.21
C MET A 503 26.41 -1.87 24.65
N SER A 504 25.59 -2.40 25.54
CA SER A 504 25.76 -2.19 26.98
C SER A 504 27.01 -2.91 27.49
N ARG A 505 27.55 -2.44 28.63
CA ARG A 505 28.69 -3.09 29.32
C ARG A 505 28.43 -4.58 29.59
N LYS A 506 27.19 -4.94 29.97
CA LYS A 506 26.79 -6.34 30.19
C LYS A 506 26.88 -7.18 28.91
N GLN A 507 26.54 -6.61 27.76
CA GLN A 507 26.59 -7.30 26.47
C GLN A 507 28.04 -7.53 26.02
N TRP A 508 28.91 -6.51 26.10
CA TRP A 508 30.34 -6.68 25.84
C TRP A 508 30.98 -7.74 26.74
N LYS A 509 30.71 -7.69 28.04
CA LYS A 509 31.21 -8.69 28.99
C LYS A 509 30.77 -10.11 28.61
N LYS A 510 29.52 -10.28 28.16
CA LYS A 510 29.01 -11.59 27.70
C LYS A 510 29.75 -12.08 26.45
N LEU A 511 30.02 -11.22 25.47
CA LEU A 511 30.79 -11.60 24.28
C LEU A 511 32.24 -11.96 24.61
N ILE A 512 32.89 -11.21 25.50
CA ILE A 512 34.24 -11.53 25.99
C ILE A 512 34.27 -12.88 26.72
N GLN A 513 33.27 -13.16 27.56
CA GLN A 513 33.17 -14.47 28.23
C GLN A 513 33.03 -15.64 27.25
N ILE A 514 32.29 -15.43 26.14
CA ILE A 514 32.16 -16.44 25.08
C ILE A 514 33.51 -16.63 24.37
N ASP A 515 34.22 -15.54 24.05
CA ASP A 515 35.57 -15.59 23.44
C ASP A 515 36.61 -16.27 24.32
N GLU A 516 36.66 -15.94 25.62
CA GLU A 516 37.56 -16.54 26.60
C GLU A 516 37.33 -18.05 26.75
N ALA A 517 36.09 -18.52 26.57
CA ALA A 517 35.76 -19.94 26.61
C ALA A 517 36.18 -20.73 25.35
N ILE A 518 36.61 -20.05 24.27
CA ILE A 518 36.97 -20.69 23.00
C ILE A 518 38.42 -21.15 22.97
N GLY A 519 39.33 -20.35 23.53
CA GLY A 519 40.77 -20.62 23.41
C GLY A 519 41.65 -19.42 23.78
N PRO A 520 42.94 -19.45 23.43
CA PRO A 520 43.88 -18.40 23.78
C PRO A 520 43.49 -17.05 23.15
N ARG A 521 44.08 -15.96 23.67
CA ARG A 521 43.86 -14.61 23.16
C ARG A 521 44.53 -14.45 21.81
N ASP A 522 43.81 -13.88 20.85
CA ASP A 522 44.29 -13.52 19.52
C ASP A 522 43.90 -12.08 19.15
N GLN A 523 44.04 -11.72 17.87
CA GLN A 523 43.68 -10.41 17.34
C GLN A 523 42.20 -10.08 17.57
N PHE A 524 41.30 -11.06 17.44
CA PHE A 524 39.87 -10.87 17.69
C PHE A 524 39.59 -10.65 19.18
N SER A 525 40.24 -11.41 20.08
CA SER A 525 40.17 -11.17 21.52
C SER A 525 40.61 -9.75 21.91
N ALA A 526 41.72 -9.27 21.31
CA ALA A 526 42.21 -7.92 21.54
C ALA A 526 41.21 -6.86 21.04
N PHE A 527 40.60 -7.07 19.88
CA PHE A 527 39.54 -6.22 19.34
C PHE A 527 38.32 -6.12 20.28
N LEU A 528 37.84 -7.25 20.82
CA LEU A 528 36.73 -7.27 21.78
C LEU A 528 37.07 -6.49 23.06
N GLN A 529 38.28 -6.68 23.60
CA GLN A 529 38.73 -6.00 24.82
C GLN A 529 38.89 -4.49 24.61
N ALA A 530 39.52 -4.07 23.51
CA ALA A 530 39.70 -2.67 23.17
C ALA A 530 38.34 -1.94 23.07
N ASN A 531 37.35 -2.57 22.43
CA ASN A 531 36.04 -1.99 22.27
C ASN A 531 35.20 -2.01 23.55
N HIS A 532 35.38 -3.01 24.42
CA HIS A 532 34.82 -2.97 25.77
C HIS A 532 35.39 -1.80 26.58
N VAL A 533 36.71 -1.57 26.57
CA VAL A 533 37.34 -0.43 27.25
C VAL A 533 36.86 0.91 26.67
N ARG A 534 36.77 1.04 25.34
CA ARG A 534 36.17 2.23 24.70
C ARG A 534 34.72 2.45 25.15
N SER A 535 33.94 1.39 25.35
CA SER A 535 32.58 1.49 25.88
C SER A 535 32.51 1.92 27.35
N LEU A 536 33.59 1.71 28.13
CA LEU A 536 33.71 2.23 29.50
C LEU A 536 34.02 3.73 29.50
N LEU A 537 34.83 4.19 28.55
CA LEU A 537 35.29 5.58 28.42
C LEU A 537 34.30 6.49 27.67
N SER A 538 33.37 5.91 26.90
CA SER A 538 32.32 6.66 26.20
C SER A 538 31.32 7.22 27.22
N PRO A 539 31.02 8.54 27.20
CA PRO A 539 30.10 9.13 28.18
C PRO A 539 28.72 8.46 28.07
N PRO A 540 28.11 8.07 29.21
CA PRO A 540 26.79 7.46 29.19
C PRO A 540 25.76 8.49 28.67
N SER A 541 24.73 7.99 27.97
CA SER A 541 23.68 8.76 27.27
C SER A 541 23.23 10.07 27.94
N SER A 542 22.69 11.02 27.18
CA SER A 542 22.20 12.34 27.60
C SER A 542 21.45 12.40 28.96
N ALA A 543 20.75 11.34 29.37
CA ALA A 543 20.12 11.24 30.70
C ALA A 543 21.11 11.34 31.89
N THR A 544 22.30 10.73 31.78
CA THR A 544 23.37 10.91 32.77
C THR A 544 24.02 12.29 32.67
N TYR A 545 24.06 12.89 31.48
CA TYR A 545 24.52 14.26 31.30
C TYR A 545 23.59 15.27 31.97
N GLN A 546 22.27 15.03 31.97
CA GLN A 546 21.29 15.81 32.72
C GLN A 546 21.39 15.60 34.24
N TRP A 547 21.71 14.39 34.71
CA TRP A 547 21.96 14.14 36.13
C TRP A 547 23.27 14.77 36.61
N ILE A 548 24.34 14.63 35.83
CA ILE A 548 25.66 15.22 36.08
C ILE A 548 25.57 16.75 35.97
N SER A 549 24.83 17.32 35.02
CA SER A 549 24.62 18.78 34.94
C SER A 549 23.89 19.32 36.17
N ARG A 550 22.88 18.61 36.67
CA ARG A 550 22.17 18.93 37.93
C ARG A 550 23.03 18.77 39.19
N HIS A 551 24.08 17.97 39.14
CA HIS A 551 24.97 17.70 40.28
C HIS A 551 26.42 18.11 40.06
N LYS A 552 26.69 19.01 39.08
CA LYS A 552 28.04 19.41 38.64
C LYS A 552 28.95 19.71 39.83
N LYS A 553 28.48 20.46 40.83
CA LYS A 553 29.27 20.83 42.02
C LYS A 553 29.68 19.63 42.90
N LYS A 554 28.84 18.59 43.01
CA LYS A 554 29.12 17.40 43.83
C LYS A 554 30.03 16.40 43.09
N VAL A 555 29.83 16.24 41.78
CA VAL A 555 30.65 15.34 40.96
C VAL A 555 32.06 15.92 40.77
N THR A 556 32.20 17.22 40.53
CA THR A 556 33.52 17.88 40.45
C THR A 556 34.28 17.76 41.76
N ALA A 557 33.62 17.87 42.93
CA ALA A 557 34.26 17.72 44.23
C ALA A 557 34.72 16.28 44.51
N VAL A 558 33.96 15.26 44.10
CA VAL A 558 34.33 13.84 44.27
C VAL A 558 35.45 13.44 43.30
N VAL A 559 35.43 13.94 42.06
CA VAL A 559 36.49 13.69 41.08
C VAL A 559 37.76 14.45 41.46
N LEU A 560 37.68 15.71 41.91
CA LEU A 560 38.85 16.42 42.49
C LEU A 560 39.37 15.68 43.72
N GLY A 561 38.49 15.22 44.62
CA GLY A 561 38.90 14.48 45.81
C GLY A 561 39.59 13.15 45.50
N ALA A 562 39.13 12.44 44.47
CA ALA A 562 39.76 11.21 43.99
C ALA A 562 41.10 11.48 43.29
N VAL A 563 41.21 12.55 42.49
CA VAL A 563 42.44 12.94 41.80
C VAL A 563 43.48 13.51 42.78
N ILE A 564 43.06 14.27 43.78
CA ILE A 564 43.91 14.81 44.86
C ILE A 564 44.34 13.69 45.81
N GLY A 565 43.44 12.75 46.14
CA GLY A 565 43.76 11.60 46.98
C GLY A 565 44.72 10.60 46.33
N PHE A 566 44.62 10.39 45.01
CA PHE A 566 45.48 9.46 44.27
C PHE A 566 46.77 10.13 43.76
N GLY A 567 46.72 11.40 43.38
CA GLY A 567 47.87 12.17 42.91
C GLY A 567 48.75 12.70 44.05
N GLY A 568 48.17 13.09 45.18
CA GLY A 568 48.92 13.59 46.35
C GLY A 568 49.77 12.54 47.06
N TYR A 569 49.48 11.25 46.85
CA TYR A 569 50.27 10.15 47.41
C TYR A 569 51.55 9.86 46.60
N THR A 570 51.67 10.36 45.37
CA THR A 570 52.75 9.94 44.45
C THR A 570 53.73 11.04 44.03
N TYR A 571 53.37 12.34 44.08
CA TYR A 571 54.23 13.42 43.53
C TYR A 571 54.21 14.74 44.33
N GLY A 572 54.32 14.65 45.66
CA GLY A 572 54.06 15.78 46.58
C GLY A 572 55.01 16.99 46.53
N GLU A 573 56.23 16.89 46.00
CA GLU A 573 57.19 18.01 46.07
C GLU A 573 57.22 18.92 44.82
N ASP A 574 56.89 18.42 43.62
CA ASP A 574 57.00 19.23 42.39
C ASP A 574 55.78 20.15 42.14
N ILE A 575 54.65 19.92 42.82
CA ILE A 575 53.40 20.66 42.61
C ILE A 575 53.34 21.96 43.44
N TYR A 576 54.13 22.07 44.51
CA TYR A 576 54.08 23.24 45.39
C TYR A 576 54.67 24.50 44.72
N GLN A 577 55.68 24.36 43.84
CA GLN A 577 56.28 25.49 43.13
C GLN A 577 55.43 25.98 41.95
N PHE A 578 54.70 25.09 41.27
CA PHE A 578 53.82 25.47 40.16
C PHE A 578 52.58 26.28 40.62
N GLY A 579 52.19 26.13 41.89
CA GLY A 579 51.05 26.81 42.50
C GLY A 579 51.29 28.29 42.82
N GLU A 580 52.49 28.67 43.27
CA GLU A 580 52.79 30.08 43.59
C GLU A 580 52.94 30.95 42.34
N GLU A 581 53.45 30.41 41.24
CA GLU A 581 53.75 31.17 40.03
C GLU A 581 52.50 31.51 39.19
N LYS A 582 51.42 30.72 39.32
CA LYS A 582 50.16 30.90 38.59
C LYS A 582 49.10 31.73 39.32
N ILE A 583 49.21 31.88 40.64
CA ILE A 583 48.23 32.63 41.44
C ILE A 583 48.51 34.14 41.40
N SER A 584 49.76 34.56 41.19
CA SER A 584 50.12 35.97 40.99
C SER A 584 49.69 36.54 39.63
N MET A 585 49.49 35.69 38.62
CA MET A 585 49.03 36.08 37.28
C MET A 585 47.51 36.31 37.17
N LEU A 586 46.71 35.96 38.19
CA LEU A 586 45.25 36.03 38.14
C LEU A 586 44.64 37.24 38.88
N GLN A 587 45.46 38.13 39.44
CA GLN A 587 45.00 39.29 40.22
C GLN A 587 45.05 40.64 39.49
N SER A 588 45.22 40.70 38.17
CA SER A 588 45.14 41.98 37.44
C SER A 588 44.54 41.85 36.06
N SER A 589 43.21 41.91 36.00
CA SER A 589 42.46 42.47 34.87
C SER A 589 40.98 42.50 35.22
N ASP A 590 40.55 43.56 35.89
CA ASP A 590 39.18 44.06 35.77
C ASP A 590 39.00 44.57 34.34
N THR A 591 38.00 44.08 33.63
CA THR A 591 37.38 44.81 32.52
C THR A 591 35.91 44.38 32.44
N GLU A 592 35.05 45.36 32.72
CA GLU A 592 33.62 45.35 32.48
C GLU A 592 33.31 45.09 31.00
N VAL A 593 32.30 44.25 30.72
CA VAL A 593 31.48 44.37 29.52
C VAL A 593 30.01 44.24 29.90
N SER A 594 29.42 45.41 30.09
CA SER A 594 28.07 45.84 29.69
C SER A 594 27.13 44.75 29.17
N ALA A 595 26.05 44.50 29.92
CA ALA A 595 24.83 43.91 29.39
C ALA A 595 24.20 44.91 28.40
N GLY A 596 24.30 44.59 27.11
CA GLY A 596 23.53 45.28 26.07
C GLY A 596 22.03 44.98 26.22
N PRO A 597 21.16 45.90 25.79
CA PRO A 597 19.72 45.64 25.79
C PRO A 597 19.44 44.49 24.81
N GLU A 598 18.79 43.41 25.27
CA GLU A 598 18.25 42.38 24.40
C GLU A 598 17.24 43.04 23.46
N THR A 599 17.63 43.26 22.20
CA THR A 599 16.72 43.66 21.14
C THR A 599 15.96 42.42 20.72
N ASN A 600 14.74 42.26 21.23
CA ASN A 600 13.85 41.19 20.79
C ASN A 600 13.46 41.42 19.32
N THR A 601 14.12 40.71 18.42
CA THR A 601 13.77 40.68 17.00
C THR A 601 12.61 39.70 16.78
N TYR A 602 11.55 40.17 16.11
CA TYR A 602 10.38 39.36 15.76
C TYR A 602 10.30 39.11 14.26
N MET A 603 9.71 37.97 13.88
CA MET A 603 9.48 37.55 12.50
C MET A 603 7.98 37.33 12.27
N SER A 604 7.49 37.78 11.11
CA SER A 604 6.10 37.59 10.65
C SER A 604 6.05 36.69 9.42
N ILE A 605 5.00 35.88 9.32
CA ILE A 605 4.78 34.91 8.24
C ILE A 605 4.23 35.59 6.98
N THR A 606 4.81 35.27 5.82
CA THR A 606 4.43 35.88 4.52
C THR A 606 3.42 35.04 3.71
N THR A 607 3.09 33.84 4.16
CA THR A 607 2.15 32.89 3.55
C THR A 607 0.94 32.64 4.46
N GLU A 608 -0.15 32.06 3.95
CA GLU A 608 -1.37 31.79 4.74
C GLU A 608 -1.09 30.92 5.97
N TYR A 609 -0.22 29.92 5.82
CA TYR A 609 0.31 29.09 6.90
C TYR A 609 1.79 28.81 6.69
N ALA A 610 2.53 28.59 7.77
CA ALA A 610 3.92 28.16 7.75
C ALA A 610 4.18 27.02 8.74
N ASN A 611 5.00 26.07 8.30
CA ASN A 611 5.40 24.93 9.12
C ASN A 611 6.72 25.26 9.83
N VAL A 612 6.71 25.26 11.17
CA VAL A 612 7.92 25.31 12.00
C VAL A 612 8.33 23.88 12.30
N ARG A 613 9.62 23.57 12.11
CA ARG A 613 10.11 22.18 12.09
C ARG A 613 11.15 21.90 13.17
N SER A 614 11.35 20.64 13.50
CA SER A 614 12.28 20.22 14.55
C SER A 614 13.77 20.36 14.19
N ASP A 615 14.09 20.59 12.91
CA ASP A 615 15.45 20.77 12.38
C ASP A 615 15.40 21.62 11.10
N SER A 616 16.51 22.25 10.73
CA SER A 616 16.69 23.17 9.58
C SER A 616 16.63 22.44 8.22
N SER A 617 15.50 21.80 7.90
CA SER A 617 15.32 21.03 6.66
C SER A 617 13.84 20.84 6.30
N LEU A 618 13.51 20.78 5.00
CA LEU A 618 12.16 20.40 4.56
C LEU A 618 11.76 18.96 4.92
N ASN A 619 12.74 18.11 5.24
CA ASN A 619 12.52 16.69 5.56
C ASN A 619 12.39 16.42 7.07
N SER A 620 12.54 17.41 7.94
CA SER A 620 12.35 17.26 9.38
C SER A 620 10.87 17.27 9.76
N SER A 621 10.53 16.70 10.92
CA SER A 621 9.14 16.69 11.39
C SER A 621 8.66 18.12 11.66
N ILE A 622 7.40 18.41 11.36
CA ILE A 622 6.77 19.67 11.74
C ILE A 622 6.59 19.63 13.26
N SER A 623 7.15 20.62 13.97
CA SER A 623 6.95 20.82 15.41
C SER A 623 5.56 21.40 15.64
N PHE A 624 5.26 22.51 14.96
CA PHE A 624 3.98 23.22 15.01
C PHE A 624 3.75 24.02 13.72
N THR A 625 2.53 24.52 13.54
CA THR A 625 2.13 25.34 12.37
C THR A 625 1.66 26.69 12.86
N VAL A 626 2.05 27.75 12.18
CA VAL A 626 1.73 29.14 12.48
C VAL A 626 1.07 29.81 11.28
N ASP A 627 0.31 30.87 11.49
CA ASP A 627 -0.31 31.68 10.43
C ASP A 627 0.20 33.13 10.43
N GLN A 628 -0.45 34.01 9.65
CA GLN A 628 -0.01 35.42 9.51
C GLN A 628 -0.27 36.27 10.74
N GLU A 629 -1.11 35.83 11.68
CA GLU A 629 -1.43 36.53 12.92
C GLU A 629 -0.43 36.20 14.03
N ASP A 630 0.37 35.14 13.87
CA ASP A 630 1.40 34.73 14.82
C ASP A 630 2.70 35.53 14.68
N ASP A 631 3.22 36.01 15.80
CA ASP A 631 4.57 36.58 15.90
C ASP A 631 5.55 35.54 16.43
N LEU A 632 6.70 35.41 15.75
CA LEU A 632 7.76 34.50 16.13
C LEU A 632 8.96 35.27 16.67
N ARG A 633 9.45 34.91 17.86
CA ARG A 633 10.69 35.49 18.40
C ARG A 633 11.89 34.82 17.74
N TYR A 634 12.77 35.61 17.14
CA TYR A 634 14.01 35.08 16.56
C TYR A 634 15.05 34.85 17.64
N LEU A 635 15.64 33.66 17.68
CA LEU A 635 16.63 33.26 18.71
C LEU A 635 18.09 33.44 18.27
N GLU A 636 18.34 34.27 17.25
CA GLU A 636 19.69 34.58 16.72
C GLU A 636 20.49 33.37 16.21
N GLU A 637 19.84 32.23 15.99
CA GLU A 637 20.45 31.06 15.35
C GLU A 637 19.94 30.86 13.92
N GLU A 638 20.88 30.77 12.98
CA GLU A 638 20.62 30.45 11.59
C GLU A 638 21.36 29.19 11.15
N ALA A 639 20.74 28.43 10.24
CA ALA A 639 21.34 27.25 9.63
C ALA A 639 21.03 27.21 8.15
N THR A 640 21.96 26.70 7.35
CA THR A 640 21.76 26.50 5.91
C THR A 640 21.65 25.01 5.62
N ASP A 641 20.58 24.61 4.94
CA ASP A 641 20.38 23.21 4.58
C ASP A 641 21.20 22.78 3.35
N VAL A 642 21.13 21.49 3.02
CA VAL A 642 21.84 20.89 1.87
C VAL A 642 21.41 21.47 0.51
N GLU A 643 20.27 22.16 0.44
CA GLU A 643 19.76 22.83 -0.75
C GLU A 643 20.11 24.33 -0.78
N GLY A 644 20.89 24.82 0.19
CA GLY A 644 21.32 26.21 0.28
C GLY A 644 20.25 27.15 0.82
N ARG A 645 19.20 26.63 1.48
CA ARG A 645 18.13 27.46 2.08
C ARG A 645 18.50 27.81 3.51
N THR A 646 18.39 29.09 3.85
CA THR A 646 18.52 29.59 5.23
C THR A 646 17.28 29.28 6.04
N TRP A 647 17.50 28.83 7.27
CA TRP A 647 16.52 28.55 8.29
C TRP A 647 16.84 29.39 9.53
N TYR A 648 15.80 29.88 10.17
CA TYR A 648 15.88 30.65 11.41
C TYR A 648 15.28 29.84 12.55
N LEU A 649 15.98 29.79 13.68
CA LEU A 649 15.42 29.25 14.91
C LEU A 649 14.51 30.29 15.54
N VAL A 650 13.27 29.89 15.77
CA VAL A 650 12.19 30.75 16.25
C VAL A 650 11.47 30.11 17.42
N GLU A 651 10.91 30.95 18.27
CA GLU A 651 10.08 30.56 19.42
C GLU A 651 8.71 31.24 19.34
N GLN A 652 7.65 30.47 19.61
CA GLN A 652 6.29 30.98 19.72
C GLN A 652 6.02 31.49 21.15
N THR A 653 4.92 32.25 21.33
CA THR A 653 4.57 32.87 22.63
C THR A 653 4.32 31.88 23.77
N ASP A 654 4.09 30.60 23.48
CA ASP A 654 3.94 29.51 24.44
C ASP A 654 5.27 28.84 24.85
N GLY A 655 6.39 29.27 24.24
CA GLY A 655 7.73 28.75 24.51
C GLY A 655 8.10 27.52 23.65
N GLU A 656 7.32 27.16 22.63
CA GLU A 656 7.71 26.13 21.68
C GLU A 656 8.72 26.67 20.66
N GLU A 657 9.83 25.94 20.49
CA GLU A 657 10.94 26.30 19.59
C GLU A 657 10.96 25.42 18.33
N GLY A 658 11.38 26.00 17.20
CA GLY A 658 11.72 25.24 16.02
C GLY A 658 12.27 26.08 14.86
N TRP A 659 12.54 25.43 13.74
CA TRP A 659 13.18 26.02 12.57
C TRP A 659 12.14 26.39 11.51
N ILE A 660 12.16 27.63 11.06
CA ILE A 660 11.34 28.13 9.96
C ILE A 660 12.20 28.58 8.78
N SER A 661 11.70 28.41 7.55
CA SER A 661 12.47 28.79 6.36
C SER A 661 12.49 30.30 6.19
N GLY A 662 13.67 30.88 5.97
CA GLY A 662 13.84 32.30 5.67
C GLY A 662 13.14 32.79 4.39
N LYS A 663 12.63 31.88 3.53
CA LYS A 663 11.86 32.24 2.33
C LYS A 663 10.42 32.64 2.63
N ILE A 664 9.90 32.32 3.80
CA ILE A 664 8.49 32.51 4.15
C ILE A 664 8.29 33.41 5.37
N VAL A 665 9.35 34.03 5.87
CA VAL A 665 9.31 34.97 7.00
C VAL A 665 10.01 36.27 6.64
N GLN A 666 9.58 37.35 7.29
CA GLN A 666 10.23 38.67 7.21
C GLN A 666 10.43 39.23 8.62
N GLU A 667 11.57 39.88 8.84
CA GLU A 667 11.84 40.57 10.10
C GLU A 667 10.92 41.78 10.25
N ILE A 668 10.31 41.93 11.43
CA ILE A 668 9.49 43.07 11.79
C ILE A 668 10.10 43.76 13.01
N SER A 669 10.43 45.04 12.87
CA SER A 669 10.82 45.87 14.01
C SER A 669 9.56 46.34 14.74
N ARG A 670 9.46 46.06 16.04
CA ARG A 670 8.41 46.59 16.91
C ARG A 670 8.97 47.53 17.95
#